data_AF-A0A1E3QDQ0-F1
#
_entry.id   AF-A0A1E3QDQ0-F1
#
_cell.length_a   1.000
_cell.length_b   1.000
_cell.length_c   1.000
_cell.angle_alpha   90.00
_cell.angle_beta   90.00
_cell.angle_gamma   90.00
#
_symmetry.space_group_name_H-M   'P 1'
#
loop_
_entity.id
_entity.type
_entity.pdbx_description
1 polymer ?
#
loop_
_entity_poly.entity_id
_entity_poly.type
_entity_poly.pdbx_seq_one_letter_code
_entity_poly.pdbx_strand_id
1 'polypeptide(L)'
;MVITNGIAPTSAPSTVGTPTISPPPPITDPLPYVSLKTGLCYDVRMRYHAKIVTNAYDYTDPHPEDPRRVYRIYKALAEAGLVDMKGASGAEHIGGKLMQHIPAREATKEEVTLVHEIKHWDFIERTASMTQDELVEETDNGDSVYFNNESWFCAKLSCGGVIDTCKAVVRGDVKNAIAVVRPPGHHAEPYKPAGFCMFNNVAVASRVILKEFPEQVKKILILDWDIHHGNGTQRAFYNDPNVLYISLHRYDNGKFYPGGTFGNYDKVGEGPGEGRNVNIPWPCGGMGDGDYIYAFQRTVMPIAEEFGPDLVILSSGFDAAPGDELGECFVSPAAYGHMTHMLKSLAHGKLAVVLEGGYNLDSIATSALGVTKVLIGDAPIPLTNVYARPEAVQTVDKVSRTQARFWKCMKIGHMIHDLPEAPAVERLQDIIRRYQASQLFAHFSMTKLPIFRDRISRSFEDQVLCTPGFQSAKTVVVIVHDPPDVWTEPDPVTGQISLHDTFVMDAEIKYIQWAHQKGYGVVDINAPAVFTDQEDEGYNVQAALQDLCLYVWDNYLDLSDARNFVFVGVGEACGGHVYLLGHREVRERVRAAIAFAGAKTVFPIVPIMDEFITDWYYKNSLVLTSSNHPMWEQSNGGKNPRKKYGNVQKTEYETMNELLIGKYSDVIAFAEEDIEESSSEEEDAGPDRKRLKNDGSSDEGLVDGVIPTSAAIM
;
A
#
# COMPACT_ATOMS: atom_id res chain seq x y z
N MET A 1 65.36 37.74 -14.57
CA MET A 1 65.27 39.10 -14.00
C MET A 1 64.33 39.88 -14.91
N VAL A 2 63.24 40.35 -14.32
CA VAL A 2 62.07 41.05 -14.90
C VAL A 2 62.56 42.38 -15.55
N ILE A 3 61.99 43.02 -16.58
CA ILE A 3 60.73 43.80 -16.59
C ILE A 3 60.47 44.36 -18.02
N THR A 4 59.23 44.11 -18.48
CA THR A 4 58.31 44.82 -19.40
C THR A 4 58.83 45.71 -20.54
N ASN A 5 58.41 45.37 -21.77
CA ASN A 5 58.34 46.30 -22.91
C ASN A 5 56.88 46.66 -23.19
N GLY A 6 56.63 47.96 -23.29
CA GLY A 6 55.44 48.51 -23.93
C GLY A 6 55.82 49.24 -25.23
N ILE A 7 54.79 49.38 -26.07
CA ILE A 7 54.64 50.29 -27.22
C ILE A 7 54.88 49.65 -28.61
N ALA A 8 53.87 49.94 -29.44
CA ALA A 8 53.50 49.45 -30.76
C ALA A 8 54.57 49.55 -31.86
N PRO A 9 54.32 48.88 -33.00
CA PRO A 9 54.11 49.66 -34.22
C PRO A 9 53.07 49.12 -35.22
N THR A 10 52.84 49.99 -36.19
CA THR A 10 51.94 50.13 -37.35
C THR A 10 51.96 49.05 -38.45
N SER A 11 50.79 48.86 -39.12
CA SER A 11 50.47 48.52 -40.55
C SER A 11 51.36 47.52 -41.32
N ALA A 12 50.93 46.54 -42.12
CA ALA A 12 49.77 46.19 -42.99
C ALA A 12 49.91 44.66 -43.34
N PRO A 13 49.07 43.92 -44.12
CA PRO A 13 48.29 44.34 -45.30
C PRO A 13 46.87 43.74 -45.46
N SER A 14 46.17 44.25 -46.47
CA SER A 14 44.86 43.86 -46.98
C SER A 14 44.83 42.43 -47.53
N THR A 15 43.90 41.60 -47.04
CA THR A 15 43.42 40.39 -47.70
C THR A 15 41.97 40.59 -48.16
N VAL A 16 41.75 40.33 -49.43
CA VAL A 16 40.46 40.38 -50.14
C VAL A 16 39.44 39.49 -49.41
N GLY A 17 38.36 40.10 -48.92
CA GLY A 17 37.25 39.39 -48.29
C GLY A 17 36.42 38.65 -49.34
N THR A 18 36.41 37.33 -49.26
CA THR A 18 35.39 36.50 -49.91
C THR A 18 34.00 36.88 -49.36
N PRO A 19 32.97 37.09 -50.20
CA PRO A 19 31.63 37.34 -49.71
C PRO A 19 31.13 36.08 -48.99
N THR A 20 30.99 36.17 -47.67
CA THR A 20 30.28 35.19 -46.86
C THR A 20 28.82 35.22 -47.28
N ILE A 21 28.42 34.27 -48.12
CA ILE A 21 27.01 33.94 -48.32
C ILE A 21 26.56 33.26 -47.03
N SER A 22 26.04 34.05 -46.09
CA SER A 22 25.31 33.51 -44.96
C SER A 22 24.09 32.76 -45.51
N PRO A 23 23.91 31.47 -45.20
CA PRO A 23 22.67 30.80 -45.57
C PRO A 23 21.50 31.57 -44.96
N PRO A 24 20.37 31.72 -45.66
CA PRO A 24 19.18 32.33 -45.07
C PRO A 24 18.85 31.57 -43.78
N PRO A 25 18.46 32.28 -42.70
CA PRO A 25 18.00 31.60 -41.49
C PRO A 25 16.91 30.60 -41.90
N PRO A 26 16.90 29.39 -41.31
CA PRO A 26 15.86 28.41 -41.62
C PRO A 26 14.52 29.11 -41.46
N ILE A 27 13.74 29.16 -42.53
CA ILE A 27 12.33 29.55 -42.48
C ILE A 27 11.66 28.40 -41.72
N THR A 28 11.71 28.45 -40.40
CA THR A 28 10.84 27.63 -39.58
C THR A 28 9.45 28.17 -39.79
N ASP A 29 8.53 27.34 -40.26
CA ASP A 29 7.11 27.67 -40.21
C ASP A 29 6.82 28.22 -38.81
N PRO A 30 6.08 29.34 -38.68
CA PRO A 30 5.69 29.83 -37.37
C PRO A 30 5.03 28.67 -36.62
N LEU A 31 5.47 28.43 -35.38
CA LEU A 31 4.90 27.39 -34.52
C LEU A 31 3.38 27.49 -34.62
N PRO A 32 2.66 26.42 -35.02
CA PRO A 32 1.21 26.47 -35.13
C PRO A 32 0.65 26.64 -33.72
N TYR A 33 0.42 27.89 -33.32
CA TYR A 33 -0.25 28.19 -32.07
C TYR A 33 -1.73 27.89 -32.27
N VAL A 34 -2.12 26.68 -31.88
CA VAL A 34 -3.51 26.22 -31.98
C VAL A 34 -4.30 26.92 -30.86
N SER A 35 -5.09 27.93 -31.21
CA SER A 35 -5.94 28.70 -30.30
C SER A 35 -7.26 28.00 -29.93
N LEU A 36 -7.29 26.68 -30.00
CA LEU A 36 -8.51 25.90 -29.71
C LEU A 36 -8.88 26.03 -28.24
N LYS A 37 -10.19 26.13 -27.99
CA LYS A 37 -10.79 26.15 -26.65
C LYS A 37 -10.84 24.75 -26.03
N THR A 38 -11.15 24.70 -24.74
CA THR A 38 -11.54 23.45 -24.04
C THR A 38 -13.04 23.23 -24.20
N GLY A 39 -13.45 22.02 -24.55
CA GLY A 39 -14.87 21.63 -24.63
C GLY A 39 -15.50 21.39 -23.25
N LEU A 40 -16.78 21.73 -23.11
CA LEU A 40 -17.62 21.35 -21.96
C LEU A 40 -18.92 20.73 -22.46
N CYS A 41 -19.17 19.47 -22.11
CA CYS A 41 -20.48 18.84 -22.25
C CYS A 41 -21.19 18.85 -20.88
N TYR A 42 -22.34 19.51 -20.82
CA TYR A 42 -23.22 19.56 -19.66
C TYR A 42 -24.67 19.75 -20.13
N ASP A 43 -25.60 19.02 -19.53
CA ASP A 43 -27.04 19.19 -19.74
C ASP A 43 -27.79 19.00 -18.43
N VAL A 44 -28.60 19.99 -18.05
CA VAL A 44 -29.33 19.97 -16.77
C VAL A 44 -30.30 18.79 -16.66
N ARG A 45 -30.79 18.25 -17.78
CA ARG A 45 -31.80 17.20 -17.82
C ARG A 45 -31.25 15.85 -17.32
N MET A 46 -29.93 15.67 -17.32
CA MET A 46 -29.27 14.53 -16.65
C MET A 46 -29.60 14.47 -15.15
N ARG A 47 -30.13 15.56 -14.56
CA ARG A 47 -30.59 15.63 -13.16
C ARG A 47 -31.93 14.92 -12.91
N TYR A 48 -32.66 14.54 -13.96
CA TYR A 48 -33.96 13.88 -13.82
C TYR A 48 -33.84 12.42 -13.35
N HIS A 49 -32.70 11.77 -13.57
CA HIS A 49 -32.36 10.51 -12.93
C HIS A 49 -32.11 10.74 -11.44
N ALA A 50 -32.95 10.21 -10.55
CA ALA A 50 -32.85 10.36 -9.11
C ALA A 50 -33.50 9.17 -8.43
N LYS A 51 -32.98 8.75 -7.27
CA LYS A 51 -33.54 7.64 -6.51
C LYS A 51 -35.02 7.94 -6.18
N ILE A 52 -35.87 6.95 -6.41
CA ILE A 52 -37.27 7.01 -5.99
C ILE A 52 -37.29 7.03 -4.47
N VAL A 53 -37.92 8.06 -3.89
CA VAL A 53 -38.07 8.16 -2.44
C VAL A 53 -39.13 7.16 -1.98
N THR A 54 -38.73 6.18 -1.19
CA THR A 54 -39.64 5.13 -0.68
C THR A 54 -39.99 5.35 0.79
N ASN A 55 -39.16 6.07 1.54
CA ASN A 55 -39.40 6.33 2.96
C ASN A 55 -38.84 7.70 3.42
N ALA A 56 -39.12 8.08 4.67
CA ALA A 56 -38.68 9.35 5.23
C ALA A 56 -37.14 9.44 5.42
N TYR A 57 -36.45 8.31 5.57
CA TYR A 57 -34.98 8.29 5.73
C TYR A 57 -34.27 8.73 4.46
N ASP A 58 -34.83 8.49 3.27
CA ASP A 58 -34.26 8.96 2.00
C ASP A 58 -34.14 10.50 1.90
N TYR A 59 -34.88 11.25 2.75
CA TYR A 59 -34.73 12.70 2.85
C TYR A 59 -33.61 13.13 3.80
N THR A 60 -33.37 12.35 4.85
CA THR A 60 -32.35 12.64 5.87
C THR A 60 -30.98 12.10 5.50
N ASP A 61 -30.94 11.01 4.75
CA ASP A 61 -29.74 10.34 4.25
C ASP A 61 -29.93 10.07 2.74
N PRO A 62 -29.73 11.11 1.89
CA PRO A 62 -29.94 10.98 0.47
C PRO A 62 -28.90 10.04 -0.14
N HIS A 63 -29.32 9.27 -1.13
CA HIS A 63 -28.43 8.37 -1.86
C HIS A 63 -27.20 9.12 -2.42
N PRO A 64 -25.98 8.55 -2.29
CA PRO A 64 -24.73 9.27 -2.59
C PRO A 64 -24.65 9.76 -4.04
N GLU A 65 -25.12 8.95 -5.01
CA GLU A 65 -25.30 9.43 -6.38
C GLU A 65 -26.51 10.39 -6.44
N ASP A 66 -26.20 11.68 -6.35
CA ASP A 66 -27.15 12.78 -6.22
C ASP A 66 -27.20 13.66 -7.50
N PRO A 67 -28.40 14.06 -7.99
CA PRO A 67 -28.57 15.02 -9.09
C PRO A 67 -27.82 16.35 -8.94
N ARG A 68 -27.50 16.76 -7.72
CA ARG A 68 -26.75 17.98 -7.43
C ARG A 68 -25.29 17.88 -7.82
N ARG A 69 -24.70 16.68 -7.97
CA ARG A 69 -23.28 16.47 -8.31
C ARG A 69 -22.85 17.26 -9.55
N VAL A 70 -23.51 17.02 -10.69
CA VAL A 70 -23.23 17.71 -11.96
C VAL A 70 -23.53 19.22 -11.89
N TYR A 71 -24.54 19.62 -11.12
CA TYR A 71 -24.87 21.03 -10.91
C TYR A 71 -23.81 21.76 -10.08
N ARG A 72 -23.28 21.13 -9.02
CA ARG A 72 -22.24 21.72 -8.17
C ARG A 72 -20.94 21.96 -8.94
N ILE A 73 -20.55 21.03 -9.81
CA ILE A 73 -19.44 21.22 -10.74
C ILE A 73 -19.72 22.39 -11.67
N TYR A 74 -20.86 22.37 -12.39
CA TYR A 74 -21.22 23.44 -13.32
C TYR A 74 -21.22 24.83 -12.65
N LYS A 75 -21.81 24.92 -11.46
CA LYS A 75 -21.82 26.14 -10.64
C LYS A 75 -20.40 26.61 -10.31
N ALA A 76 -19.50 25.72 -9.88
CA ALA A 76 -18.12 26.07 -9.58
C ALA A 76 -17.35 26.58 -10.81
N LEU A 77 -17.56 25.96 -11.98
CA LEU A 77 -16.99 26.44 -13.25
C LEU A 77 -17.50 27.85 -13.60
N ALA A 78 -18.78 28.11 -13.37
CA ALA A 78 -19.39 29.39 -13.67
C ALA A 78 -18.97 30.50 -12.68
N GLU A 79 -18.87 30.18 -11.39
CA GLU A 79 -18.34 31.09 -10.35
C GLU A 79 -16.85 31.43 -10.60
N ALA A 80 -16.10 30.50 -11.19
CA ALA A 80 -14.74 30.74 -11.66
C ALA A 80 -14.65 31.55 -12.98
N GLY A 81 -15.79 31.91 -13.58
CA GLY A 81 -15.86 32.70 -14.82
C GLY A 81 -15.48 31.92 -16.08
N LEU A 82 -15.50 30.58 -16.05
CA LEU A 82 -15.16 29.74 -17.20
C LEU A 82 -16.34 29.55 -18.15
N VAL A 83 -17.56 29.64 -17.62
CA VAL A 83 -18.83 29.52 -18.36
C VAL A 83 -19.86 30.55 -17.88
N ASP A 84 -20.78 30.94 -18.75
CA ASP A 84 -21.82 31.92 -18.44
C ASP A 84 -23.05 31.27 -17.77
N MET A 85 -23.48 31.80 -16.61
CA MET A 85 -24.69 31.33 -15.89
C MET A 85 -26.03 31.74 -16.54
N LYS A 86 -26.03 32.51 -17.64
CA LYS A 86 -27.23 33.23 -18.11
C LYS A 86 -28.36 32.31 -18.60
N GLY A 87 -28.10 31.03 -18.86
CA GLY A 87 -29.11 30.00 -19.05
C GLY A 87 -29.02 28.92 -17.98
N ALA A 88 -29.92 28.93 -16.99
CA ALA A 88 -29.97 27.91 -15.93
C ALA A 88 -30.26 26.47 -16.44
N SER A 89 -30.61 26.34 -17.72
CA SER A 89 -30.90 25.06 -18.39
C SER A 89 -29.68 24.37 -18.98
N GLY A 90 -28.56 25.07 -19.14
CA GLY A 90 -27.44 24.56 -19.93
C GLY A 90 -27.76 24.29 -21.41
N ALA A 91 -28.84 24.85 -21.94
CA ALA A 91 -29.26 24.69 -23.34
C ALA A 91 -28.90 25.90 -24.23
N GLU A 92 -28.50 27.03 -23.63
CA GLU A 92 -28.14 28.26 -24.33
C GLU A 92 -26.69 28.66 -24.02
N HIS A 93 -25.89 28.88 -25.07
CA HIS A 93 -24.53 29.44 -25.06
C HIS A 93 -23.72 29.24 -23.75
N ILE A 94 -23.30 27.99 -23.46
CA ILE A 94 -22.37 27.67 -22.36
C ILE A 94 -20.89 28.07 -22.72
N GLY A 95 -20.69 28.99 -23.66
CA GLY A 95 -19.37 29.30 -24.21
C GLY A 95 -18.73 30.55 -23.61
N GLY A 96 -17.79 30.38 -22.67
CA GLY A 96 -16.90 31.45 -22.23
C GLY A 96 -15.78 31.79 -23.24
N LYS A 97 -14.89 32.73 -22.89
CA LYS A 97 -13.71 33.05 -23.72
C LYS A 97 -12.79 31.84 -23.91
N LEU A 98 -12.70 30.96 -22.91
CA LEU A 98 -11.75 29.84 -22.86
C LEU A 98 -12.40 28.47 -23.10
N MET A 99 -13.72 28.36 -22.93
CA MET A 99 -14.46 27.11 -23.08
C MET A 99 -15.50 27.17 -24.20
N GLN A 100 -15.79 26.02 -24.79
CA GLN A 100 -16.79 25.83 -25.84
C GLN A 100 -17.81 24.78 -25.40
N HIS A 101 -19.09 25.08 -25.55
CA HIS A 101 -20.15 24.11 -25.26
C HIS A 101 -20.19 23.01 -26.31
N ILE A 102 -20.32 21.77 -25.84
CA ILE A 102 -20.60 20.58 -26.64
C ILE A 102 -22.01 20.12 -26.24
N PRO A 103 -23.01 20.25 -27.11
CA PRO A 103 -24.37 19.83 -26.80
C PRO A 103 -24.44 18.33 -26.53
N ALA A 104 -25.12 17.93 -25.45
CA ALA A 104 -25.42 16.52 -25.22
C ALA A 104 -26.52 16.05 -26.18
N ARG A 105 -26.41 14.81 -26.64
CA ARG A 105 -27.44 14.13 -27.42
C ARG A 105 -27.69 12.74 -26.85
N GLU A 106 -28.77 12.11 -27.28
CA GLU A 106 -29.02 10.71 -26.96
C GLU A 106 -28.11 9.79 -27.78
N ALA A 107 -27.54 8.79 -27.12
CA ALA A 107 -26.86 7.67 -27.78
C ALA A 107 -27.87 6.79 -28.53
N THR A 108 -27.46 6.31 -29.69
CA THR A 108 -28.26 5.39 -30.52
C THR A 108 -28.08 3.94 -30.07
N LYS A 109 -29.01 3.06 -30.47
CA LYS A 109 -28.92 1.62 -30.18
C LYS A 109 -27.66 1.02 -30.81
N GLU A 110 -27.35 1.43 -32.03
CA GLU A 110 -26.18 0.97 -32.79
C GLU A 110 -24.85 1.38 -32.14
N GLU A 111 -24.80 2.53 -31.47
CA GLU A 111 -23.61 2.96 -30.71
C GLU A 111 -23.47 2.15 -29.41
N VAL A 112 -24.52 2.07 -28.60
CA VAL A 112 -24.47 1.40 -27.29
C VAL A 112 -24.21 -0.11 -27.44
N THR A 113 -24.77 -0.73 -28.48
CA THR A 113 -24.58 -2.17 -28.76
C THR A 113 -23.20 -2.54 -29.31
N LEU A 114 -22.29 -1.57 -29.47
CA LEU A 114 -20.86 -1.87 -29.69
C LEU A 114 -20.18 -2.44 -28.43
N VAL A 115 -20.77 -2.23 -27.26
CA VAL A 115 -20.26 -2.72 -25.96
C VAL A 115 -21.30 -3.58 -25.26
N HIS A 116 -22.54 -3.10 -25.20
CA HIS A 116 -23.60 -3.76 -24.44
C HIS A 116 -24.38 -4.75 -25.28
N GLU A 117 -24.80 -5.84 -24.66
CA GLU A 117 -25.70 -6.80 -25.29
C GLU A 117 -27.07 -6.17 -25.55
N ILE A 118 -27.77 -6.66 -26.58
CA ILE A 118 -29.14 -6.20 -26.92
C ILE A 118 -30.08 -6.35 -25.72
N LYS A 119 -29.95 -7.43 -24.94
CA LYS A 119 -30.75 -7.66 -23.73
C LYS A 119 -30.54 -6.59 -22.66
N HIS A 120 -29.30 -6.11 -22.51
CA HIS A 120 -28.98 -5.04 -21.58
C HIS A 120 -29.64 -3.72 -22.05
N TRP A 121 -29.52 -3.38 -23.34
CA TRP A 121 -30.24 -2.23 -23.92
C TRP A 121 -31.74 -2.33 -23.66
N ASP A 122 -32.35 -3.47 -24.00
CA ASP A 122 -33.80 -3.69 -23.86
C ASP A 122 -34.24 -3.66 -22.38
N PHE A 123 -33.36 -3.96 -21.42
CA PHE A 123 -33.64 -3.80 -19.99
C PHE A 123 -33.70 -2.32 -19.59
N ILE A 124 -32.68 -1.53 -19.92
CA ILE A 124 -32.66 -0.09 -19.60
C ILE A 124 -33.81 0.64 -20.31
N GLU A 125 -34.16 0.24 -21.54
CA GLU A 125 -35.30 0.81 -22.26
C GLU A 125 -36.64 0.58 -21.54
N ARG A 126 -36.84 -0.61 -20.95
CA ARG A 126 -38.07 -0.96 -20.23
C ARG A 126 -38.28 -0.12 -18.97
N THR A 127 -37.23 0.40 -18.34
CA THR A 127 -37.36 1.21 -17.11
C THR A 127 -38.19 2.47 -17.33
N ALA A 128 -38.27 2.97 -18.57
CA ALA A 128 -39.13 4.12 -18.90
C ALA A 128 -40.62 3.82 -18.70
N SER A 129 -41.04 2.58 -18.91
CA SER A 129 -42.43 2.13 -18.85
C SER A 129 -42.82 1.34 -17.60
N MET A 130 -41.84 1.01 -16.74
CA MET A 130 -42.09 0.29 -15.49
C MET A 130 -42.89 1.16 -14.50
N THR A 131 -43.72 0.49 -13.73
CA THR A 131 -44.38 1.06 -12.56
C THR A 131 -43.36 1.37 -11.46
N GLN A 132 -43.76 2.21 -10.50
CA GLN A 132 -42.89 2.56 -9.37
C GLN A 132 -42.47 1.34 -8.56
N ASP A 133 -43.38 0.39 -8.31
CA ASP A 133 -43.09 -0.82 -7.54
C ASP A 133 -42.09 -1.73 -8.27
N GLU A 134 -42.24 -1.90 -9.59
CA GLU A 134 -41.28 -2.64 -10.43
C GLU A 134 -39.89 -1.97 -10.41
N LEU A 135 -39.81 -0.65 -10.48
CA LEU A 135 -38.52 0.08 -10.44
C LEU A 135 -37.82 -0.05 -9.08
N VAL A 136 -38.58 -0.06 -7.99
CA VAL A 136 -38.05 -0.29 -6.64
C VAL A 136 -37.56 -1.74 -6.53
N GLU A 137 -38.32 -2.72 -7.01
CA GLU A 137 -37.88 -4.13 -7.03
C GLU A 137 -36.60 -4.34 -7.84
N GLU A 138 -36.48 -3.73 -9.03
CA GLU A 138 -35.26 -3.80 -9.84
C GLU A 138 -34.08 -3.06 -9.18
N THR A 139 -34.35 -2.00 -8.43
CA THR A 139 -33.34 -1.27 -7.63
C THR A 139 -32.83 -2.14 -6.48
N ASP A 140 -33.72 -2.78 -5.73
CA ASP A 140 -33.38 -3.61 -4.57
C ASP A 140 -32.64 -4.90 -4.96
N ASN A 141 -32.97 -5.45 -6.14
CA ASN A 141 -32.27 -6.62 -6.71
C ASN A 141 -30.96 -6.24 -7.45
N GLY A 142 -30.73 -4.93 -7.66
CA GLY A 142 -29.59 -4.41 -8.40
C GLY A 142 -28.28 -4.45 -7.63
N ASP A 143 -27.17 -4.51 -8.36
CA ASP A 143 -25.81 -4.42 -7.80
C ASP A 143 -25.44 -2.95 -7.60
N SER A 144 -25.86 -2.38 -6.47
CA SER A 144 -25.63 -0.97 -6.10
C SER A 144 -26.05 0.01 -7.21
N VAL A 145 -27.26 -0.12 -7.73
CA VAL A 145 -27.82 0.73 -8.79
C VAL A 145 -29.27 1.04 -8.47
N TYR A 146 -29.77 2.21 -8.88
CA TYR A 146 -31.18 2.56 -8.75
C TYR A 146 -31.77 3.00 -10.08
N PHE A 147 -33.09 2.88 -10.19
CA PHE A 147 -33.83 3.24 -11.40
C PHE A 147 -35.01 4.17 -11.10
N ASN A 148 -35.36 4.97 -12.10
CA ASN A 148 -36.58 5.75 -12.21
C ASN A 148 -37.01 5.84 -13.69
N ASN A 149 -38.20 6.35 -13.99
CA ASN A 149 -38.68 6.41 -15.38
C ASN A 149 -37.78 7.27 -16.31
N GLU A 150 -37.08 8.26 -15.76
CA GLU A 150 -36.16 9.15 -16.50
C GLU A 150 -34.75 8.57 -16.68
N SER A 151 -34.49 7.40 -16.09
CA SER A 151 -33.18 6.73 -16.13
C SER A 151 -32.78 6.36 -17.54
N TRP A 152 -33.74 5.85 -18.33
CA TRP A 152 -33.56 5.55 -19.74
C TRP A 152 -33.05 6.75 -20.55
N PHE A 153 -33.76 7.87 -20.40
CA PHE A 153 -33.44 9.10 -21.10
C PHE A 153 -32.07 9.65 -20.67
N CYS A 154 -31.81 9.70 -19.36
CA CYS A 154 -30.56 10.21 -18.83
C CYS A 154 -29.35 9.33 -19.21
N ALA A 155 -29.49 8.00 -19.21
CA ALA A 155 -28.44 7.07 -19.62
C ALA A 155 -28.04 7.29 -21.08
N LYS A 156 -29.01 7.44 -21.99
CA LYS A 156 -28.73 7.79 -23.39
C LYS A 156 -28.08 9.16 -23.53
N LEU A 157 -28.57 10.17 -22.80
CA LEU A 157 -28.05 11.53 -22.86
C LEU A 157 -26.60 11.61 -22.35
N SER A 158 -26.29 10.90 -21.26
CA SER A 158 -24.95 10.78 -20.68
C SER A 158 -23.99 10.15 -21.70
N CYS A 159 -24.35 8.96 -22.20
CA CYS A 159 -23.54 8.22 -23.15
C CYS A 159 -23.31 9.00 -24.45
N GLY A 160 -24.36 9.59 -25.03
CA GLY A 160 -24.27 10.37 -26.27
C GLY A 160 -23.47 11.67 -26.10
N GLY A 161 -23.56 12.32 -24.94
CA GLY A 161 -22.73 13.47 -24.59
C GLY A 161 -21.24 13.13 -24.52
N VAL A 162 -20.88 11.96 -23.96
CA VAL A 162 -19.48 11.49 -23.91
C VAL A 162 -18.97 11.12 -25.30
N ILE A 163 -19.79 10.46 -26.13
CA ILE A 163 -19.44 10.17 -27.54
C ILE A 163 -19.10 11.47 -28.28
N ASP A 164 -19.98 12.49 -28.21
CA ASP A 164 -19.79 13.74 -28.94
C ASP A 164 -18.64 14.58 -28.36
N THR A 165 -18.39 14.49 -27.05
CA THR A 165 -17.20 15.06 -26.41
C THR A 165 -15.92 14.49 -27.02
N CYS A 166 -15.84 13.16 -27.15
CA CYS A 166 -14.68 12.50 -27.78
C CYS A 166 -14.57 12.86 -29.26
N LYS A 167 -15.69 12.90 -30.00
CA LYS A 167 -15.72 13.28 -31.42
C LYS A 167 -15.17 14.70 -31.63
N ALA A 168 -15.56 15.66 -30.79
CA ALA A 168 -15.10 17.04 -30.88
C ALA A 168 -13.57 17.16 -30.66
N VAL A 169 -13.02 16.40 -29.70
CA VAL A 169 -11.57 16.34 -29.45
C VAL A 169 -10.83 15.70 -30.63
N VAL A 170 -11.33 14.57 -31.15
CA VAL A 170 -10.68 13.85 -32.26
C VAL A 170 -10.67 14.68 -33.55
N ARG A 171 -11.80 15.34 -33.87
CA ARG A 171 -11.94 16.24 -35.03
C ARG A 171 -11.10 17.51 -34.93
N GLY A 172 -10.64 17.86 -33.73
CA GLY A 172 -9.94 19.12 -33.48
C GLY A 172 -10.86 20.34 -33.42
N ASP A 173 -12.15 20.14 -33.12
CA ASP A 173 -13.09 21.24 -32.85
C ASP A 173 -12.74 21.95 -31.53
N VAL A 174 -12.16 21.19 -30.59
CA VAL A 174 -11.61 21.64 -29.31
C VAL A 174 -10.28 20.94 -29.05
N LYS A 175 -9.42 21.53 -28.21
CA LYS A 175 -8.10 20.96 -27.88
C LYS A 175 -8.23 19.69 -27.02
N ASN A 176 -9.05 19.80 -26.00
CA ASN A 176 -9.39 18.80 -25.00
C ASN A 176 -10.79 19.15 -24.47
N ALA A 177 -11.41 18.27 -23.68
CA ALA A 177 -12.76 18.52 -23.19
C ALA A 177 -13.03 17.85 -21.84
N ILE A 178 -14.06 18.34 -21.16
CA ILE A 178 -14.65 17.72 -19.97
C ILE A 178 -16.15 17.49 -20.19
N ALA A 179 -16.62 16.28 -19.90
CA ALA A 179 -18.01 15.88 -19.92
C ALA A 179 -18.51 15.74 -18.47
N VAL A 180 -19.32 16.71 -18.03
CA VAL A 180 -19.95 16.73 -16.71
C VAL A 180 -21.30 16.04 -16.83
N VAL A 181 -21.27 14.71 -16.80
CA VAL A 181 -22.40 13.85 -17.15
C VAL A 181 -22.88 12.98 -15.99
N ARG A 182 -24.14 12.52 -16.06
CA ARG A 182 -24.68 11.46 -15.21
C ARG A 182 -25.87 10.77 -15.91
N PRO A 183 -26.13 9.47 -15.68
CA PRO A 183 -25.42 8.55 -14.77
C PRO A 183 -23.95 8.27 -15.19
N PRO A 184 -23.08 7.84 -14.25
CA PRO A 184 -21.72 7.37 -14.55
C PRO A 184 -21.74 6.08 -15.39
N GLY A 185 -20.56 5.58 -15.78
CA GLY A 185 -20.47 4.45 -16.72
C GLY A 185 -19.51 3.31 -16.39
N HIS A 186 -18.38 3.54 -15.70
CA HIS A 186 -17.27 2.58 -15.69
C HIS A 186 -17.58 1.17 -15.09
N HIS A 187 -18.61 1.03 -14.24
CA HIS A 187 -19.04 -0.25 -13.67
C HIS A 187 -20.00 -1.04 -14.56
N ALA A 188 -20.69 -0.40 -15.52
CA ALA A 188 -21.65 -1.08 -16.37
C ALA A 188 -20.93 -2.11 -17.25
N GLU A 189 -21.19 -3.39 -16.98
CA GLU A 189 -20.62 -4.50 -17.74
C GLU A 189 -21.44 -4.71 -19.03
N PRO A 190 -20.87 -5.35 -20.07
CA PRO A 190 -21.58 -5.62 -21.34
C PRO A 190 -22.98 -6.22 -21.19
N TYR A 191 -23.24 -6.98 -20.12
CA TYR A 191 -24.49 -7.68 -19.90
C TYR A 191 -25.32 -7.16 -18.72
N LYS A 192 -24.82 -6.25 -17.87
CA LYS A 192 -25.56 -5.76 -16.68
C LYS A 192 -25.19 -4.34 -16.24
N PRO A 193 -26.14 -3.54 -15.73
CA PRO A 193 -25.83 -2.33 -14.98
C PRO A 193 -25.29 -2.69 -13.59
N ALA A 194 -24.47 -1.82 -13.01
CA ALA A 194 -23.89 -1.98 -11.68
C ALA A 194 -23.28 -0.65 -11.20
N GLY A 195 -23.13 -0.46 -9.89
CA GLY A 195 -22.37 0.66 -9.32
C GLY A 195 -22.83 2.03 -9.83
N PHE A 196 -24.14 2.28 -9.79
CA PHE A 196 -24.82 3.47 -10.33
C PHE A 196 -24.72 3.67 -11.85
N CYS A 197 -24.04 2.76 -12.56
CA CYS A 197 -23.78 2.85 -13.99
C CYS A 197 -24.82 2.05 -14.78
N MET A 198 -25.44 2.70 -15.78
CA MET A 198 -26.38 2.06 -16.70
C MET A 198 -25.68 1.66 -17.98
N PHE A 199 -25.12 2.62 -18.71
CA PHE A 199 -24.27 2.35 -19.86
C PHE A 199 -22.85 2.76 -19.56
N ASN A 200 -21.90 1.96 -20.02
CA ASN A 200 -20.49 2.31 -19.98
C ASN A 200 -20.15 3.39 -21.00
N ASN A 201 -20.29 4.64 -20.60
CA ASN A 201 -20.12 5.83 -21.45
C ASN A 201 -18.75 5.85 -22.13
N VAL A 202 -17.68 5.59 -21.37
CA VAL A 202 -16.30 5.63 -21.85
C VAL A 202 -16.01 4.47 -22.81
N ALA A 203 -16.47 3.25 -22.50
CA ALA A 203 -16.29 2.12 -23.39
C ALA A 203 -17.05 2.28 -24.71
N VAL A 204 -18.31 2.74 -24.65
CA VAL A 204 -19.11 2.99 -25.85
C VAL A 204 -18.45 4.07 -26.71
N ALA A 205 -18.06 5.20 -26.12
CA ALA A 205 -17.36 6.26 -26.85
C ALA A 205 -16.06 5.75 -27.50
N SER A 206 -15.27 4.95 -26.80
CA SER A 206 -14.04 4.35 -27.34
C SER A 206 -14.31 3.49 -28.58
N ARG A 207 -15.32 2.60 -28.53
CA ARG A 207 -15.72 1.78 -29.68
C ARG A 207 -16.23 2.61 -30.85
N VAL A 208 -17.03 3.64 -30.58
CA VAL A 208 -17.52 4.57 -31.61
C VAL A 208 -16.36 5.31 -32.28
N ILE A 209 -15.39 5.81 -31.52
CA ILE A 209 -14.23 6.52 -32.07
C ILE A 209 -13.38 5.60 -32.94
N LEU A 210 -13.04 4.40 -32.48
CA LEU A 210 -12.26 3.43 -33.27
C LEU A 210 -12.99 3.05 -34.58
N LYS A 211 -14.32 3.00 -34.56
CA LYS A 211 -15.15 2.67 -35.74
C LYS A 211 -15.27 3.83 -36.72
N GLU A 212 -15.50 5.05 -36.23
CA GLU A 212 -15.77 6.23 -37.08
C GLU A 212 -14.51 6.97 -37.54
N PHE A 213 -13.41 6.89 -36.78
CA PHE A 213 -12.16 7.61 -37.06
C PHE A 213 -10.94 6.67 -37.19
N PRO A 214 -11.01 5.54 -37.92
CA PRO A 214 -9.93 4.54 -37.97
C PRO A 214 -8.60 5.07 -38.56
N GLU A 215 -8.67 6.15 -39.35
CA GLU A 215 -7.48 6.81 -39.92
C GLU A 215 -6.81 7.77 -38.94
N GLN A 216 -7.52 8.25 -37.92
CA GLN A 216 -7.01 9.22 -36.94
C GLN A 216 -6.73 8.62 -35.57
N VAL A 217 -7.47 7.57 -35.19
CA VAL A 217 -7.38 6.93 -33.87
C VAL A 217 -7.31 5.42 -34.06
N LYS A 218 -6.17 4.84 -33.72
CA LYS A 218 -5.92 3.40 -33.72
C LYS A 218 -5.67 2.88 -32.31
N LYS A 219 -5.18 3.73 -31.40
CA LYS A 219 -4.91 3.39 -30.01
C LYS A 219 -5.58 4.37 -29.06
N ILE A 220 -6.35 3.86 -28.10
CA ILE A 220 -6.99 4.66 -27.05
C ILE A 220 -6.42 4.25 -25.70
N LEU A 221 -5.97 5.24 -24.92
CA LEU A 221 -5.71 5.05 -23.49
C LEU A 221 -6.98 5.43 -22.73
N ILE A 222 -7.51 4.50 -21.97
CA ILE A 222 -8.50 4.77 -20.93
C ILE A 222 -7.76 4.74 -19.60
N LEU A 223 -7.65 5.90 -18.95
CA LEU A 223 -7.17 5.98 -17.58
C LEU A 223 -8.38 6.17 -16.66
N ASP A 224 -8.46 5.36 -15.62
CA ASP A 224 -9.48 5.44 -14.58
C ASP A 224 -8.83 5.74 -13.23
N TRP A 225 -9.14 6.89 -12.66
CA TRP A 225 -8.68 7.27 -11.31
C TRP A 225 -9.82 7.35 -10.30
N ASP A 226 -11.04 6.94 -10.70
CA ASP A 226 -12.11 6.72 -9.75
C ASP A 226 -11.62 5.70 -8.70
N ILE A 227 -11.99 5.90 -7.43
CA ILE A 227 -11.46 5.04 -6.37
C ILE A 227 -11.97 3.59 -6.51
N HIS A 228 -13.03 3.36 -7.27
CA HIS A 228 -13.55 2.04 -7.56
C HIS A 228 -12.98 1.48 -8.86
N HIS A 229 -12.77 0.17 -8.88
CA HIS A 229 -12.37 -0.51 -10.11
C HIS A 229 -13.49 -0.44 -11.16
N GLY A 230 -13.23 0.19 -12.31
CA GLY A 230 -14.08 0.15 -13.49
C GLY A 230 -14.13 -1.23 -14.16
N ASN A 231 -14.71 -2.22 -13.46
CA ASN A 231 -14.81 -3.62 -13.90
C ASN A 231 -15.52 -3.77 -15.26
N GLY A 232 -16.51 -2.93 -15.55
CA GLY A 232 -17.20 -2.89 -16.84
C GLY A 232 -16.27 -2.47 -17.98
N THR A 233 -15.49 -1.41 -17.75
CA THR A 233 -14.50 -0.91 -18.72
C THR A 233 -13.40 -1.94 -18.98
N GLN A 234 -12.84 -2.51 -17.92
CA GLN A 234 -11.87 -3.59 -18.03
C GLN A 234 -12.43 -4.76 -18.85
N ARG A 235 -13.65 -5.21 -18.56
CA ARG A 235 -14.27 -6.35 -19.26
C ARG A 235 -14.51 -6.06 -20.74
N ALA A 236 -14.89 -4.83 -21.09
CA ALA A 236 -15.18 -4.43 -22.47
C ALA A 236 -13.96 -4.47 -23.41
N PHE A 237 -12.75 -4.39 -22.85
CA PHE A 237 -11.48 -4.33 -23.61
C PHE A 237 -10.45 -5.38 -23.19
N TYR A 238 -10.81 -6.34 -22.35
CA TYR A 238 -9.86 -7.28 -21.75
C TYR A 238 -9.03 -8.08 -22.79
N ASN A 239 -9.58 -8.27 -23.99
CA ASN A 239 -8.94 -8.96 -25.11
C ASN A 239 -8.54 -8.03 -26.28
N ASP A 240 -8.63 -6.70 -26.13
CA ASP A 240 -8.40 -5.74 -27.20
C ASP A 240 -6.99 -5.11 -27.15
N PRO A 241 -6.13 -5.30 -28.16
CA PRO A 241 -4.78 -4.73 -28.18
C PRO A 241 -4.75 -3.21 -28.37
N ASN A 242 -5.84 -2.63 -28.88
CA ASN A 242 -5.90 -1.23 -29.31
C ASN A 242 -6.40 -0.30 -28.21
N VAL A 243 -6.90 -0.85 -27.10
CA VAL A 243 -7.34 -0.08 -25.94
C VAL A 243 -6.52 -0.50 -24.73
N LEU A 244 -5.74 0.45 -24.21
CA LEU A 244 -5.03 0.27 -22.94
C LEU A 244 -5.91 0.81 -21.82
N TYR A 245 -6.28 -0.05 -20.88
CA TYR A 245 -6.97 0.33 -19.66
C TYR A 245 -6.00 0.35 -18.48
N ILE A 246 -5.91 1.49 -17.80
CA ILE A 246 -5.15 1.65 -16.55
C ILE A 246 -6.10 2.13 -15.47
N SER A 247 -6.13 1.46 -14.32
CA SER A 247 -7.00 1.85 -13.20
C SER A 247 -6.23 1.91 -11.88
N LEU A 248 -6.40 3.01 -11.13
CA LEU A 248 -5.92 3.17 -9.76
C LEU A 248 -7.13 3.16 -8.83
N HIS A 249 -7.27 2.13 -8.00
CA HIS A 249 -8.50 1.93 -7.22
C HIS A 249 -8.20 1.28 -5.88
N ARG A 250 -9.06 1.51 -4.89
CA ARG A 250 -9.03 0.79 -3.62
C ARG A 250 -9.50 -0.64 -3.83
N TYR A 251 -8.73 -1.58 -3.29
CA TYR A 251 -8.94 -3.00 -3.52
C TYR A 251 -9.14 -3.78 -2.22
N ASP A 252 -8.41 -3.43 -1.15
CA ASP A 252 -8.49 -4.09 0.17
C ASP A 252 -8.47 -5.63 0.08
N ASN A 253 -7.61 -6.16 -0.79
CA ASN A 253 -7.53 -7.59 -1.13
C ASN A 253 -8.87 -8.17 -1.64
N GLY A 254 -9.58 -7.43 -2.49
CA GLY A 254 -10.85 -7.82 -3.10
C GLY A 254 -12.07 -7.64 -2.20
N LYS A 255 -11.92 -6.93 -1.07
CA LYS A 255 -13.03 -6.63 -0.13
C LYS A 255 -13.73 -5.32 -0.43
N PHE A 256 -13.04 -4.35 -1.03
CA PHE A 256 -13.63 -3.07 -1.40
C PHE A 256 -14.46 -3.21 -2.69
N TYR A 257 -15.57 -2.48 -2.81
CA TYR A 257 -16.49 -2.57 -3.95
C TYR A 257 -15.74 -2.30 -5.28
N PRO A 258 -15.99 -3.06 -6.37
CA PRO A 258 -17.01 -4.10 -6.56
C PRO A 258 -16.66 -5.49 -6.00
N GLY A 259 -15.50 -5.63 -5.35
CA GLY A 259 -15.03 -6.85 -4.74
C GLY A 259 -14.52 -7.91 -5.73
N GLY A 260 -14.07 -9.02 -5.18
CA GLY A 260 -13.52 -10.14 -5.96
C GLY A 260 -12.10 -9.88 -6.46
N THR A 261 -11.62 -10.71 -7.38
CA THR A 261 -10.21 -10.74 -7.81
C THR A 261 -9.94 -10.04 -9.14
N PHE A 262 -10.97 -9.51 -9.79
CA PHE A 262 -10.85 -8.99 -11.16
C PHE A 262 -10.10 -7.65 -11.23
N GLY A 263 -10.14 -6.84 -10.18
CA GLY A 263 -9.34 -5.60 -10.05
C GLY A 263 -7.89 -5.82 -9.63
N ASN A 264 -7.44 -7.05 -9.43
CA ASN A 264 -6.10 -7.29 -8.90
C ASN A 264 -4.98 -7.03 -9.94
N TYR A 265 -3.75 -6.82 -9.47
CA TYR A 265 -2.58 -6.45 -10.30
C TYR A 265 -2.18 -7.55 -11.31
N ASP A 266 -2.56 -8.81 -11.07
CA ASP A 266 -2.27 -9.96 -11.93
C ASP A 266 -3.24 -10.08 -13.12
N LYS A 267 -4.27 -9.24 -13.19
CA LYS A 267 -5.22 -9.20 -14.31
C LYS A 267 -4.69 -8.26 -15.40
N VAL A 268 -3.98 -8.85 -16.36
CA VAL A 268 -3.20 -8.11 -17.38
C VAL A 268 -3.84 -8.10 -18.78
N GLY A 269 -5.06 -8.61 -18.92
CA GLY A 269 -5.71 -8.86 -20.20
C GLY A 269 -5.54 -10.31 -20.66
N GLU A 270 -6.12 -10.67 -21.79
CA GLU A 270 -6.01 -12.01 -22.36
C GLU A 270 -5.91 -12.00 -23.89
N GLY A 271 -5.32 -13.06 -24.45
CA GLY A 271 -5.16 -13.20 -25.88
C GLY A 271 -4.45 -11.98 -26.50
N PRO A 272 -4.99 -11.36 -27.56
CA PRO A 272 -4.41 -10.16 -28.15
C PRO A 272 -4.31 -8.95 -27.19
N GLY A 273 -5.15 -8.88 -26.16
CA GLY A 273 -5.18 -7.80 -25.18
C GLY A 273 -4.19 -7.98 -24.02
N GLU A 274 -3.40 -9.05 -23.99
CA GLU A 274 -2.43 -9.30 -22.92
C GLU A 274 -1.40 -8.15 -22.83
N GLY A 275 -1.19 -7.65 -21.61
CA GLY A 275 -0.39 -6.46 -21.31
C GLY A 275 -1.14 -5.13 -21.52
N ARG A 276 -2.40 -5.13 -21.97
CA ARG A 276 -3.20 -3.91 -22.19
C ARG A 276 -4.19 -3.60 -21.07
N ASN A 277 -4.10 -4.34 -19.98
CA ASN A 277 -4.81 -4.04 -18.74
C ASN A 277 -3.80 -3.85 -17.60
N VAL A 278 -3.86 -2.71 -16.92
CA VAL A 278 -2.96 -2.38 -15.81
C VAL A 278 -3.79 -1.93 -14.61
N ASN A 279 -3.89 -2.80 -13.62
CA ASN A 279 -4.52 -2.46 -12.34
C ASN A 279 -3.46 -2.04 -11.32
N ILE A 280 -3.72 -0.94 -10.62
CA ILE A 280 -2.96 -0.45 -9.46
C ILE A 280 -3.90 -0.54 -8.23
N PRO A 281 -3.97 -1.72 -7.59
CA PRO A 281 -4.94 -1.98 -6.52
C PRO A 281 -4.41 -1.53 -5.16
N TRP A 282 -4.87 -0.39 -4.66
CA TRP A 282 -4.49 0.10 -3.34
C TRP A 282 -4.92 -0.88 -2.24
N PRO A 283 -4.00 -1.31 -1.35
CA PRO A 283 -4.27 -2.34 -0.36
C PRO A 283 -5.13 -1.86 0.82
N CYS A 284 -5.28 -0.54 0.97
CA CYS A 284 -6.02 0.11 2.05
C CYS A 284 -6.46 1.52 1.65
N GLY A 285 -7.39 2.10 2.43
CA GLY A 285 -7.72 3.51 2.36
C GLY A 285 -6.59 4.45 2.79
N GLY A 286 -6.89 5.75 2.80
CA GLY A 286 -5.99 6.81 3.22
C GLY A 286 -4.92 7.19 2.19
N MET A 287 -5.04 6.74 0.94
CA MET A 287 -4.08 7.07 -0.12
C MET A 287 -4.16 8.56 -0.44
N GLY A 288 -3.02 9.21 -0.64
CA GLY A 288 -2.95 10.67 -0.84
C GLY A 288 -2.18 11.09 -2.09
N ASP A 289 -1.92 12.39 -2.17
CA ASP A 289 -1.22 13.04 -3.29
C ASP A 289 0.10 12.34 -3.66
N GLY A 290 0.96 12.07 -2.69
CA GLY A 290 2.26 11.42 -2.91
C GLY A 290 2.12 10.02 -3.51
N ASP A 291 1.11 9.24 -3.08
CA ASP A 291 0.87 7.88 -3.55
C ASP A 291 0.47 7.86 -5.04
N TYR A 292 -0.50 8.71 -5.41
CA TYR A 292 -0.98 8.81 -6.78
C TYR A 292 0.09 9.37 -7.72
N ILE A 293 0.82 10.41 -7.30
CA ILE A 293 1.89 11.00 -8.11
C ILE A 293 3.04 10.00 -8.29
N TYR A 294 3.37 9.22 -7.25
CA TYR A 294 4.36 8.15 -7.36
C TYR A 294 3.92 7.07 -8.37
N ALA A 295 2.69 6.58 -8.29
CA ALA A 295 2.15 5.64 -9.29
C ALA A 295 2.16 6.21 -10.70
N PHE A 296 1.84 7.50 -10.87
CA PHE A 296 1.89 8.16 -12.16
C PHE A 296 3.29 8.19 -12.76
N GLN A 297 4.28 8.59 -11.96
CA GLN A 297 5.66 8.73 -12.40
C GLN A 297 6.33 7.37 -12.64
N ARG A 298 5.99 6.35 -11.84
CA ARG A 298 6.66 5.05 -11.86
C ARG A 298 6.01 4.03 -12.77
N THR A 299 4.71 4.16 -13.06
CA THR A 299 3.96 3.14 -13.81
C THR A 299 3.08 3.75 -14.90
N VAL A 300 2.16 4.67 -14.57
CA VAL A 300 1.14 5.15 -15.52
C VAL A 300 1.76 5.86 -16.71
N MET A 301 2.58 6.90 -16.47
CA MET A 301 3.14 7.72 -17.55
C MET A 301 4.15 6.95 -18.41
N PRO A 302 5.10 6.15 -17.86
CA PRO A 302 5.99 5.37 -18.70
C PRO A 302 5.26 4.38 -19.62
N ILE A 303 4.26 3.66 -19.09
CA ILE A 303 3.44 2.73 -19.89
C ILE A 303 2.63 3.49 -20.94
N ALA A 304 1.99 4.61 -20.57
CA ALA A 304 1.20 5.41 -21.49
C ALA A 304 2.04 6.02 -22.62
N GLU A 305 3.26 6.47 -22.34
CA GLU A 305 4.20 6.98 -23.35
C GLU A 305 4.70 5.87 -24.28
N GLU A 306 5.05 4.69 -23.75
CA GLU A 306 5.42 3.53 -24.58
C GLU A 306 4.25 3.04 -25.44
N PHE A 307 3.02 3.10 -24.89
CA PHE A 307 1.81 2.76 -25.63
C PHE A 307 1.58 3.73 -26.79
N GLY A 308 1.85 5.02 -26.60
CA GLY A 308 1.68 6.08 -27.59
C GLY A 308 0.23 6.18 -28.10
N PRO A 309 -0.75 6.57 -27.27
CA PRO A 309 -2.16 6.66 -27.65
C PRO A 309 -2.42 7.81 -28.62
N ASP A 310 -3.45 7.65 -29.46
CA ASP A 310 -3.95 8.70 -30.37
C ASP A 310 -5.08 9.54 -29.73
N LEU A 311 -5.69 9.00 -28.66
CA LEU A 311 -6.69 9.65 -27.82
C LEU A 311 -6.54 9.15 -26.37
N VAL A 312 -6.63 10.07 -25.42
CA VAL A 312 -6.76 9.72 -23.99
C VAL A 312 -8.19 10.03 -23.53
N ILE A 313 -8.84 9.04 -22.92
CA ILE A 313 -10.11 9.22 -22.23
C ILE A 313 -9.86 8.96 -20.75
N LEU A 314 -10.25 9.90 -19.91
CA LEU A 314 -10.07 9.83 -18.47
C LEU A 314 -11.43 9.60 -17.80
N SER A 315 -11.65 8.41 -17.26
CA SER A 315 -12.73 8.12 -16.31
C SER A 315 -12.38 8.82 -14.99
N SER A 316 -13.05 9.96 -14.77
CA SER A 316 -12.70 10.95 -13.76
C SER A 316 -13.68 10.93 -12.59
N GLY A 317 -13.57 9.90 -11.76
CA GLY A 317 -14.15 9.93 -10.41
C GLY A 317 -13.43 10.89 -9.49
N PHE A 318 -14.12 11.42 -8.48
CA PHE A 318 -13.51 12.28 -7.45
C PHE A 318 -13.79 11.76 -6.03
N ASP A 319 -14.10 10.48 -5.90
CA ASP A 319 -14.33 9.77 -4.63
C ASP A 319 -13.04 9.35 -3.93
N ALA A 320 -11.88 9.46 -4.57
CA ALA A 320 -10.59 9.40 -3.88
C ALA A 320 -10.23 10.71 -3.13
N ALA A 321 -11.07 11.75 -3.25
CA ALA A 321 -10.81 13.07 -2.68
C ALA A 321 -11.12 13.13 -1.16
N PRO A 322 -10.45 14.04 -0.40
CA PRO A 322 -10.76 14.25 1.01
C PRO A 322 -12.24 14.52 1.25
N GLY A 323 -12.80 13.88 2.27
CA GLY A 323 -14.20 14.07 2.68
C GLY A 323 -15.21 13.21 1.92
N ASP A 324 -14.77 12.39 0.96
CA ASP A 324 -15.61 11.33 0.41
C ASP A 324 -15.65 10.13 1.38
N GLU A 325 -16.85 9.80 1.84
CA GLU A 325 -17.06 8.75 2.85
C GLU A 325 -16.98 7.33 2.28
N LEU A 326 -17.07 7.17 0.94
CA LEU A 326 -16.97 5.85 0.31
C LEU A 326 -15.53 5.50 -0.02
N GLY A 327 -14.78 6.43 -0.61
CA GLY A 327 -13.39 6.15 -1.02
C GLY A 327 -12.37 6.18 0.13
N GLU A 328 -12.63 6.95 1.18
CA GLU A 328 -11.76 7.10 2.37
C GLU A 328 -10.29 7.42 2.02
N CYS A 329 -10.06 8.20 0.98
CA CYS A 329 -8.73 8.65 0.53
C CYS A 329 -8.59 10.17 0.63
N PHE A 330 -7.39 10.68 0.29
CA PHE A 330 -6.99 12.06 0.51
C PHE A 330 -6.32 12.70 -0.71
N VAL A 331 -6.79 12.39 -1.93
CA VAL A 331 -6.28 12.99 -3.16
C VAL A 331 -6.80 14.41 -3.34
N SER A 332 -5.94 15.41 -3.21
CA SER A 332 -6.32 16.81 -3.24
C SER A 332 -6.68 17.29 -4.66
N PRO A 333 -7.44 18.40 -4.78
CA PRO A 333 -7.63 19.07 -6.06
C PRO A 333 -6.32 19.44 -6.79
N ALA A 334 -5.23 19.65 -6.05
CA ALA A 334 -3.91 19.91 -6.63
C ALA A 334 -3.35 18.65 -7.31
N ALA A 335 -3.46 17.48 -6.67
CA ALA A 335 -3.05 16.20 -7.27
C ALA A 335 -3.83 15.88 -8.55
N TYR A 336 -5.16 16.05 -8.57
CA TYR A 336 -5.94 15.89 -9.81
C TYR A 336 -5.46 16.83 -10.93
N GLY A 337 -5.13 18.08 -10.59
CA GLY A 337 -4.53 19.02 -11.54
C GLY A 337 -3.17 18.54 -12.08
N HIS A 338 -2.29 18.05 -11.21
CA HIS A 338 -0.98 17.51 -11.60
C HIS A 338 -1.12 16.27 -12.49
N MET A 339 -1.98 15.31 -12.13
CA MET A 339 -2.25 14.12 -12.93
C MET A 339 -2.81 14.49 -14.30
N THR A 340 -3.78 15.42 -14.36
CA THR A 340 -4.30 15.98 -15.63
C THR A 340 -3.18 16.59 -16.47
N HIS A 341 -2.28 17.36 -15.84
CA HIS A 341 -1.19 18.02 -16.53
C HIS A 341 -0.24 17.01 -17.19
N MET A 342 0.10 15.91 -16.51
CA MET A 342 0.91 14.84 -17.06
C MET A 342 0.22 14.21 -18.28
N LEU A 343 -1.07 13.89 -18.20
CA LEU A 343 -1.81 13.27 -19.31
C LEU A 343 -1.92 14.14 -20.57
N LYS A 344 -1.88 15.47 -20.43
CA LYS A 344 -1.92 16.40 -21.56
C LYS A 344 -0.70 16.30 -22.48
N SER A 345 0.40 15.67 -22.07
CA SER A 345 1.56 15.43 -22.93
C SER A 345 1.31 14.33 -23.97
N LEU A 346 0.36 13.43 -23.70
CA LEU A 346 0.00 12.29 -24.54
C LEU A 346 -0.96 12.70 -25.66
N ALA A 347 -1.03 11.90 -26.73
CA ALA A 347 -1.99 12.08 -27.82
C ALA A 347 -2.05 13.50 -28.42
N HIS A 348 -0.93 14.24 -28.40
CA HIS A 348 -0.86 15.65 -28.79
C HIS A 348 -1.87 16.56 -28.04
N GLY A 349 -2.20 16.20 -26.79
CA GLY A 349 -3.16 16.91 -25.95
C GLY A 349 -4.63 16.53 -26.19
N LYS A 350 -4.93 15.55 -27.06
CA LYS A 350 -6.28 15.01 -27.26
C LYS A 350 -6.72 14.22 -26.03
N LEU A 351 -7.33 14.94 -25.10
CA LEU A 351 -7.79 14.44 -23.80
C LEU A 351 -9.28 14.73 -23.62
N ALA A 352 -10.07 13.70 -23.35
CA ALA A 352 -11.47 13.80 -22.95
C ALA A 352 -11.62 13.33 -21.50
N VAL A 353 -11.99 14.25 -20.60
CA VAL A 353 -12.27 13.96 -19.18
C VAL A 353 -13.75 13.67 -19.03
N VAL A 354 -14.12 12.56 -18.40
CA VAL A 354 -15.51 12.12 -18.27
C VAL A 354 -15.82 11.90 -16.80
N LEU A 355 -16.84 12.59 -16.28
CA LEU A 355 -17.23 12.44 -14.87
C LEU A 355 -17.75 11.01 -14.58
N GLU A 356 -17.23 10.40 -13.51
CA GLU A 356 -17.70 9.10 -12.97
C GLU A 356 -18.27 9.28 -11.54
N GLY A 357 -17.61 8.76 -10.50
CA GLY A 357 -17.96 8.85 -9.08
C GLY A 357 -17.54 10.16 -8.38
N GLY A 358 -17.57 10.17 -7.05
CA GLY A 358 -17.38 11.34 -6.18
C GLY A 358 -18.68 11.84 -5.57
N TYR A 359 -18.80 11.73 -4.26
CA TYR A 359 -20.07 11.83 -3.53
C TYR A 359 -20.06 12.93 -2.48
N ASN A 360 -18.89 13.46 -2.13
CA ASN A 360 -18.80 14.75 -1.47
C ASN A 360 -18.98 15.91 -2.47
N LEU A 361 -20.07 16.67 -2.33
CA LEU A 361 -20.45 17.74 -3.25
C LEU A 361 -19.45 18.91 -3.33
N ASP A 362 -18.66 19.14 -2.28
CA ASP A 362 -17.65 20.20 -2.27
C ASP A 362 -16.33 19.69 -2.86
N SER A 363 -15.93 18.47 -2.51
CA SER A 363 -14.71 17.84 -3.03
C SER A 363 -14.80 17.57 -4.53
N ILE A 364 -15.96 17.11 -5.03
CA ILE A 364 -16.18 16.90 -6.47
C ILE A 364 -16.09 18.22 -7.25
N ALA A 365 -16.69 19.29 -6.73
CA ALA A 365 -16.74 20.59 -7.41
C ALA A 365 -15.36 21.25 -7.46
N THR A 366 -14.63 21.21 -6.35
CA THR A 366 -13.28 21.78 -6.25
C THR A 366 -12.25 20.99 -7.08
N SER A 367 -12.34 19.66 -7.07
CA SER A 367 -11.46 18.79 -7.86
C SER A 367 -11.72 18.92 -9.36
N ALA A 368 -12.98 18.89 -9.80
CA ALA A 368 -13.35 19.10 -11.20
C ALA A 368 -12.95 20.50 -11.71
N LEU A 369 -13.06 21.53 -10.87
CA LEU A 369 -12.56 22.87 -11.20
C LEU A 369 -11.03 22.87 -11.35
N GLY A 370 -10.29 22.18 -10.46
CA GLY A 370 -8.83 22.02 -10.56
C GLY A 370 -8.39 21.37 -11.87
N VAL A 371 -9.04 20.27 -12.25
CA VAL A 371 -8.85 19.60 -13.55
C VAL A 371 -9.14 20.56 -14.70
N THR A 372 -10.27 21.26 -14.66
CA THR A 372 -10.70 22.14 -15.75
C THR A 372 -9.75 23.32 -15.95
N LYS A 373 -9.23 23.91 -14.86
CA LYS A 373 -8.20 24.96 -14.91
C LYS A 373 -6.95 24.49 -15.65
N VAL A 374 -6.50 23.26 -15.37
CA VAL A 374 -5.36 22.68 -16.08
C VAL A 374 -5.69 22.42 -17.55
N LEU A 375 -6.90 21.97 -17.89
CA LEU A 375 -7.32 21.77 -19.29
C LEU A 375 -7.23 23.06 -20.11
N ILE A 376 -7.73 24.19 -19.57
CA ILE A 376 -7.69 25.51 -20.23
C ILE A 376 -6.28 26.14 -20.28
N GLY A 377 -5.31 25.56 -19.56
CA GLY A 377 -3.90 25.92 -19.66
C GLY A 377 -3.27 26.52 -18.41
N ASP A 378 -3.99 26.61 -17.30
CA ASP A 378 -3.40 27.05 -16.04
C ASP A 378 -2.34 26.03 -15.55
N ALA A 379 -1.35 26.53 -14.82
CA ALA A 379 -0.40 25.67 -14.12
C ALA A 379 -1.10 24.97 -12.93
N PRO A 380 -0.79 23.69 -12.68
CA PRO A 380 -1.34 23.00 -11.51
C PRO A 380 -0.86 23.67 -10.21
N ILE A 381 -1.70 23.61 -9.18
CA ILE A 381 -1.39 24.12 -7.84
C ILE A 381 -0.28 23.24 -7.24
N PRO A 382 0.75 23.81 -6.60
CA PRO A 382 1.81 23.02 -5.96
C PRO A 382 1.27 22.03 -4.92
N LEU A 383 1.82 20.80 -4.94
CA LEU A 383 1.52 19.77 -3.95
C LEU A 383 2.10 20.12 -2.58
N THR A 384 1.37 19.80 -1.52
CA THR A 384 1.81 20.00 -0.12
C THR A 384 2.50 18.77 0.45
N ASN A 385 2.08 17.57 0.04
CA ASN A 385 2.69 16.30 0.43
C ASN A 385 3.04 15.48 -0.82
N VAL A 386 4.32 15.13 -0.95
CA VAL A 386 4.85 14.32 -2.06
C VAL A 386 5.39 12.98 -1.59
N TYR A 387 5.26 12.68 -0.29
CA TYR A 387 5.71 11.42 0.28
C TYR A 387 4.73 10.30 -0.09
N ALA A 388 5.24 9.26 -0.75
CA ALA A 388 4.49 8.04 -1.01
C ALA A 388 4.62 7.08 0.19
N ARG A 389 3.50 6.54 0.64
CA ARG A 389 3.42 5.60 1.76
C ARG A 389 4.05 4.25 1.37
N PRO A 390 4.63 3.50 2.33
CA PRO A 390 5.21 2.19 2.06
C PRO A 390 4.26 1.23 1.33
N GLU A 391 2.96 1.24 1.68
CA GLU A 391 1.93 0.41 1.07
C GLU A 391 1.75 0.74 -0.42
N ALA A 392 1.78 2.03 -0.78
CA ALA A 392 1.71 2.47 -2.18
C ALA A 392 2.97 2.07 -2.94
N VAL A 393 4.15 2.26 -2.34
CA VAL A 393 5.43 1.86 -2.95
C VAL A 393 5.48 0.36 -3.23
N GLN A 394 5.09 -0.47 -2.26
CA GLN A 394 5.03 -1.93 -2.43
C GLN A 394 4.03 -2.34 -3.52
N THR A 395 2.87 -1.70 -3.57
CA THR A 395 1.84 -1.95 -4.59
C THR A 395 2.37 -1.63 -5.99
N VAL A 396 2.95 -0.44 -6.16
CA VAL A 396 3.49 0.02 -7.44
C VAL A 396 4.67 -0.84 -7.91
N ASP A 397 5.55 -1.28 -7.01
CA ASP A 397 6.63 -2.22 -7.33
C ASP A 397 6.07 -3.58 -7.80
N LYS A 398 5.05 -4.11 -7.10
CA LYS A 398 4.38 -5.37 -7.49
C LYS A 398 3.73 -5.28 -8.88
N VAL A 399 3.07 -4.17 -9.17
CA VAL A 399 2.49 -3.88 -10.49
C VAL A 399 3.60 -3.78 -11.53
N SER A 400 4.67 -3.03 -11.25
CA SER A 400 5.78 -2.84 -12.18
C SER A 400 6.46 -4.16 -12.55
N ARG A 401 6.72 -5.04 -11.57
CA ARG A 401 7.23 -6.41 -11.81
C ARG A 401 6.33 -7.23 -12.71
N THR A 402 5.01 -7.16 -12.47
CA THR A 402 4.02 -7.89 -13.28
C THR A 402 4.00 -7.37 -14.71
N GLN A 403 4.03 -6.05 -14.87
CA GLN A 403 3.98 -5.36 -16.17
C GLN A 403 5.31 -5.41 -16.93
N ALA A 404 6.44 -5.69 -16.27
CA ALA A 404 7.76 -5.86 -16.88
C ALA A 404 7.78 -6.93 -17.99
N ARG A 405 6.90 -7.92 -17.92
CA ARG A 405 6.76 -8.94 -18.97
C ARG A 405 6.32 -8.33 -20.31
N PHE A 406 5.52 -7.28 -20.28
CA PHE A 406 4.82 -6.71 -21.44
C PHE A 406 5.41 -5.37 -21.90
N TRP A 407 5.91 -4.56 -20.97
CA TRP A 407 6.35 -3.18 -21.23
C TRP A 407 7.85 -3.02 -21.06
N LYS A 408 8.54 -2.48 -22.08
CA LYS A 408 10.00 -2.27 -22.05
C LYS A 408 10.41 -1.29 -20.97
N CYS A 409 9.63 -0.22 -20.77
CA CYS A 409 9.85 0.78 -19.73
C CYS A 409 9.77 0.20 -18.30
N MET A 410 9.10 -0.94 -18.14
CA MET A 410 9.01 -1.67 -16.86
C MET A 410 10.05 -2.80 -16.73
N LYS A 411 10.89 -3.07 -17.74
CA LYS A 411 11.87 -4.17 -17.65
C LYS A 411 13.09 -3.86 -16.79
N ILE A 412 13.49 -2.60 -16.75
CA ILE A 412 14.72 -2.17 -16.11
C ILE A 412 14.58 -2.33 -14.60
N GLY A 413 15.50 -3.08 -13.99
CA GLY A 413 15.56 -3.30 -12.54
C GLY A 413 14.65 -4.43 -12.02
N HIS A 414 13.94 -5.14 -12.90
CA HIS A 414 13.03 -6.22 -12.51
C HIS A 414 13.44 -7.56 -13.11
N MET A 415 13.50 -8.61 -12.27
CA MET A 415 13.65 -9.98 -12.75
C MET A 415 12.34 -10.47 -13.38
N ILE A 416 12.37 -10.82 -14.67
CA ILE A 416 11.18 -11.17 -15.47
C ILE A 416 10.99 -12.69 -15.57
N HIS A 417 11.96 -13.48 -15.13
CA HIS A 417 11.92 -14.92 -15.24
C HIS A 417 11.22 -15.55 -14.04
N ASP A 418 10.18 -16.34 -14.33
CA ASP A 418 9.59 -17.23 -13.33
C ASP A 418 10.67 -18.20 -12.81
N LEU A 419 10.60 -18.51 -11.51
CA LEU A 419 11.48 -19.53 -10.94
C LEU A 419 11.21 -20.87 -11.66
N PRO A 420 12.23 -21.59 -12.14
CA PRO A 420 12.02 -22.88 -12.78
C PRO A 420 11.39 -23.88 -11.79
N GLU A 421 10.43 -24.67 -12.25
CA GLU A 421 9.83 -25.72 -11.43
C GLU A 421 10.80 -26.90 -11.20
N ALA A 422 10.88 -27.35 -9.94
CA ALA A 422 11.54 -28.57 -9.45
C ALA A 422 13.09 -28.56 -9.34
N PRO A 423 13.69 -29.60 -8.74
CA PRO A 423 14.29 -29.66 -7.39
C PRO A 423 15.57 -28.83 -7.14
N ALA A 424 16.01 -28.00 -8.09
CA ALA A 424 17.25 -27.21 -8.03
C ALA A 424 17.08 -25.79 -7.45
N VAL A 425 15.88 -25.43 -7.02
CA VAL A 425 15.58 -24.14 -6.39
C VAL A 425 15.48 -24.33 -4.88
N GLU A 426 16.27 -23.57 -4.14
CA GLU A 426 16.24 -23.54 -2.68
C GLU A 426 16.10 -22.09 -2.21
N ARG A 427 15.36 -21.87 -1.12
CA ARG A 427 15.25 -20.53 -0.54
C ARG A 427 16.56 -20.20 0.18
N LEU A 428 17.02 -18.96 0.03
CA LEU A 428 18.28 -18.52 0.62
C LEU A 428 18.32 -18.71 2.15
N GLN A 429 17.18 -18.56 2.84
CA GLN A 429 17.06 -18.80 4.29
C GLN A 429 17.50 -20.22 4.69
N ASP A 430 17.17 -21.25 3.91
CA ASP A 430 17.50 -22.64 4.22
C ASP A 430 19.00 -22.93 3.96
N ILE A 431 19.57 -22.27 2.95
CA ILE A 431 21.01 -22.32 2.67
C ILE A 431 21.80 -21.66 3.82
N ILE A 432 21.38 -20.47 4.24
CA ILE A 432 22.00 -19.74 5.35
C ILE A 432 21.90 -20.57 6.64
N ARG A 433 20.73 -21.15 6.96
CA ARG A 433 20.59 -21.92 8.20
C ARG A 433 21.47 -23.16 8.24
N ARG A 434 21.60 -23.91 7.13
CA ARG A 434 22.54 -25.05 7.06
C ARG A 434 24.00 -24.60 7.17
N TYR A 435 24.36 -23.48 6.55
CA TYR A 435 25.68 -22.89 6.72
C TYR A 435 25.94 -22.53 8.19
N GLN A 436 25.01 -21.85 8.86
CA GLN A 436 25.11 -21.55 10.30
C GLN A 436 25.26 -22.82 11.13
N ALA A 437 24.44 -23.85 10.89
CA ALA A 437 24.54 -25.12 11.61
C ALA A 437 25.94 -25.75 11.46
N SER A 438 26.51 -25.71 10.25
CA SER A 438 27.88 -26.19 10.00
C SER A 438 28.94 -25.36 10.73
N GLN A 439 28.82 -24.02 10.73
CA GLN A 439 29.75 -23.13 11.44
C GLN A 439 29.67 -23.31 12.96
N LEU A 440 28.45 -23.42 13.50
CA LEU A 440 28.21 -23.59 14.93
C LEU A 440 28.67 -24.97 15.42
N PHE A 441 28.53 -26.02 14.59
CA PHE A 441 29.14 -27.31 14.88
C PHE A 441 30.67 -27.22 14.91
N ALA A 442 31.28 -26.59 13.91
CA ALA A 442 32.74 -26.50 13.81
C ALA A 442 33.38 -25.70 14.97
N HIS A 443 32.75 -24.61 15.42
CA HIS A 443 33.33 -23.71 16.43
C HIS A 443 32.86 -24.00 17.86
N PHE A 444 31.63 -24.50 18.03
CA PHE A 444 31.01 -24.66 19.35
C PHE A 444 30.49 -26.09 19.60
N SER A 445 30.69 -27.02 18.65
CA SER A 445 30.17 -28.39 18.69
C SER A 445 28.64 -28.45 18.86
N MET A 446 27.93 -27.41 18.44
CA MET A 446 26.48 -27.37 18.53
C MET A 446 25.85 -28.37 17.56
N THR A 447 24.86 -29.12 18.03
CA THR A 447 24.16 -30.15 17.25
C THR A 447 22.67 -29.86 17.20
N LYS A 448 21.99 -30.45 16.21
CA LYS A 448 20.52 -30.40 16.09
C LYS A 448 19.84 -30.98 17.33
N LEU A 449 18.91 -30.21 17.90
CA LEU A 449 17.99 -30.69 18.93
C LEU A 449 16.75 -31.29 18.22
N PRO A 450 16.44 -32.58 18.40
CA PRO A 450 15.34 -33.21 17.66
C PRO A 450 13.98 -32.67 18.12
N ILE A 451 13.21 -32.13 17.18
CA ILE A 451 11.82 -31.69 17.45
C ILE A 451 10.89 -32.72 16.83
N PHE A 452 10.16 -33.48 17.65
CA PHE A 452 9.19 -34.45 17.15
C PHE A 452 7.93 -33.73 16.70
N ARG A 453 7.62 -33.81 15.40
CA ARG A 453 6.44 -33.24 14.78
C ARG A 453 5.83 -34.24 13.81
N ASP A 454 4.51 -34.17 13.65
CA ASP A 454 3.77 -35.01 12.71
C ASP A 454 4.08 -34.68 11.23
N ARG A 455 4.68 -33.51 10.95
CA ARG A 455 5.08 -33.06 9.61
C ARG A 455 6.51 -32.50 9.61
N ILE A 456 7.26 -32.80 8.56
CA ILE A 456 8.69 -32.44 8.40
C ILE A 456 8.84 -31.63 7.10
N SER A 457 8.48 -30.35 7.12
CA SER A 457 8.91 -29.40 6.06
C SER A 457 10.41 -29.17 6.14
N ARG A 458 11.07 -28.93 5.00
CA ARG A 458 12.50 -28.57 4.95
C ARG A 458 12.84 -27.33 5.78
N SER A 459 11.90 -26.39 5.90
CA SER A 459 12.04 -25.20 6.76
C SER A 459 12.19 -25.51 8.25
N PHE A 460 11.93 -26.75 8.67
CA PHE A 460 12.09 -27.20 10.05
C PHE A 460 13.38 -28.02 10.27
N GLU A 461 14.19 -28.25 9.23
CA GLU A 461 15.51 -28.86 9.39
C GLU A 461 16.49 -27.86 10.03
N ASP A 462 17.34 -28.37 10.92
CA ASP A 462 18.34 -27.59 11.68
C ASP A 462 17.82 -26.33 12.37
N GLN A 463 16.50 -26.28 12.63
CA GLN A 463 15.84 -25.11 13.18
C GLN A 463 16.30 -24.83 14.62
N VAL A 464 16.50 -25.90 15.40
CA VAL A 464 16.95 -25.80 16.79
C VAL A 464 18.31 -26.46 16.94
N LEU A 465 19.28 -25.70 17.41
CA LEU A 465 20.64 -26.16 17.68
C LEU A 465 20.96 -25.99 19.16
N CYS A 466 21.80 -26.86 19.73
CA CYS A 466 22.18 -26.77 21.13
C CYS A 466 23.64 -27.16 21.37
N THR A 467 24.28 -26.59 22.39
CA THR A 467 25.64 -27.00 22.79
C THR A 467 25.65 -28.37 23.48
N PRO A 468 26.77 -29.12 23.41
CA PRO A 468 26.90 -30.38 24.12
C PRO A 468 26.75 -30.20 25.62
N GLY A 469 25.96 -31.06 26.26
CA GLY A 469 25.79 -31.05 27.72
C GLY A 469 24.99 -29.87 28.27
N PHE A 470 24.25 -29.12 27.43
CA PHE A 470 23.42 -28.00 27.89
C PHE A 470 22.43 -28.39 29.01
N GLN A 471 21.96 -29.65 29.03
CA GLN A 471 21.06 -30.17 30.05
C GLN A 471 21.68 -30.20 31.45
N SER A 472 23.00 -30.31 31.56
CA SER A 472 23.72 -30.34 32.84
C SER A 472 24.39 -29.00 33.17
N ALA A 473 24.22 -27.98 32.31
CA ALA A 473 24.77 -26.65 32.54
C ALA A 473 23.97 -25.94 33.64
N LYS A 474 24.65 -25.21 34.53
CA LYS A 474 23.97 -24.39 35.56
C LYS A 474 23.17 -23.23 34.97
N THR A 475 23.70 -22.66 33.88
CA THR A 475 23.10 -21.53 33.16
C THR A 475 22.92 -21.90 31.70
N VAL A 476 21.74 -21.62 31.15
CA VAL A 476 21.41 -21.86 29.73
C VAL A 476 20.91 -20.57 29.10
N VAL A 477 21.49 -20.20 27.96
CA VAL A 477 21.06 -19.07 27.13
C VAL A 477 20.20 -19.60 26.00
N VAL A 478 18.98 -19.09 25.88
CA VAL A 478 18.02 -19.47 24.83
C VAL A 478 17.89 -18.30 23.87
N ILE A 479 18.37 -18.47 22.65
CA ILE A 479 18.32 -17.45 21.59
C ILE A 479 17.20 -17.82 20.63
N VAL A 480 16.27 -16.90 20.39
CA VAL A 480 15.12 -17.09 19.50
C VAL A 480 15.12 -15.96 18.49
N HIS A 481 15.51 -16.24 17.25
CA HIS A 481 15.83 -15.20 16.29
C HIS A 481 15.16 -15.44 14.92
N ASP A 482 14.86 -14.34 14.22
CA ASP A 482 14.52 -14.36 12.80
C ASP A 482 15.76 -14.79 11.96
N PRO A 483 15.61 -15.18 10.68
CA PRO A 483 16.76 -15.49 9.84
C PRO A 483 17.65 -14.24 9.68
N PRO A 484 19.00 -14.41 9.56
CA PRO A 484 19.92 -13.28 9.42
C PRO A 484 19.58 -12.38 8.24
N ASP A 485 19.87 -11.08 8.39
CA ASP A 485 19.68 -10.12 7.30
C ASP A 485 20.68 -10.38 6.16
N VAL A 486 20.23 -10.20 4.93
CA VAL A 486 21.08 -10.25 3.74
C VAL A 486 21.10 -8.86 3.11
N TRP A 487 22.27 -8.25 3.06
CA TRP A 487 22.47 -6.96 2.42
C TRP A 487 22.99 -7.14 1.01
N THR A 488 22.28 -6.59 0.04
CA THR A 488 22.66 -6.58 -1.37
C THR A 488 22.09 -5.34 -2.05
N GLU A 489 22.77 -4.89 -3.09
CA GLU A 489 22.21 -3.98 -4.08
C GLU A 489 21.87 -4.78 -5.35
N PRO A 490 20.59 -4.88 -5.73
CA PRO A 490 20.24 -5.50 -7.01
C PRO A 490 20.80 -4.70 -8.17
N ASP A 491 21.26 -5.38 -9.22
CA ASP A 491 21.70 -4.73 -10.44
C ASP A 491 20.55 -3.85 -11.00
N PRO A 492 20.77 -2.55 -11.21
CA PRO A 492 19.68 -1.62 -11.53
C PRO A 492 19.08 -1.85 -12.93
N VAL A 493 19.70 -2.68 -13.77
CA VAL A 493 19.24 -2.98 -15.13
C VAL A 493 18.48 -4.29 -15.17
N THR A 494 19.00 -5.34 -14.52
CA THR A 494 18.51 -6.71 -14.61
C THR A 494 17.71 -7.15 -13.38
N GLY A 495 17.85 -6.42 -12.26
CA GLY A 495 17.35 -6.82 -10.95
C GLY A 495 18.07 -8.03 -10.34
N GLN A 496 19.13 -8.55 -10.99
CA GLN A 496 19.87 -9.70 -10.49
C GLN A 496 20.75 -9.31 -9.30
N ILE A 497 20.88 -10.24 -8.36
CA ILE A 497 21.72 -10.09 -7.18
C ILE A 497 23.10 -10.66 -7.47
N SER A 498 24.14 -9.85 -7.28
CA SER A 498 25.55 -10.27 -7.38
C SER A 498 25.96 -10.96 -6.08
N LEU A 499 26.32 -12.25 -6.16
CA LEU A 499 26.81 -12.99 -4.99
C LEU A 499 28.11 -12.41 -4.42
N HIS A 500 28.91 -11.71 -5.22
CA HIS A 500 30.16 -11.09 -4.75
C HIS A 500 29.90 -9.88 -3.84
N ASP A 501 28.80 -9.17 -4.10
CA ASP A 501 28.45 -7.93 -3.41
C ASP A 501 27.23 -8.12 -2.47
N THR A 502 26.95 -9.39 -2.15
CA THR A 502 25.91 -9.80 -1.20
C THR A 502 26.57 -10.23 0.11
N PHE A 503 26.15 -9.61 1.21
CA PHE A 503 26.68 -9.87 2.55
C PHE A 503 25.59 -10.47 3.43
N VAL A 504 25.90 -11.57 4.12
CA VAL A 504 25.06 -12.11 5.19
C VAL A 504 25.51 -11.45 6.50
N MET A 505 24.58 -10.79 7.19
CA MET A 505 24.81 -10.09 8.44
C MET A 505 24.24 -10.93 9.59
N ASP A 506 25.10 -11.69 10.25
CA ASP A 506 24.79 -12.58 11.39
C ASP A 506 25.43 -12.00 12.65
N ALA A 507 24.76 -11.01 13.27
CA ALA A 507 25.22 -10.39 14.50
C ALA A 507 24.89 -11.24 15.74
N GLU A 508 23.92 -12.15 15.62
CA GLU A 508 23.42 -13.05 16.65
C GLU A 508 24.53 -13.97 17.18
N ILE A 509 25.45 -14.38 16.30
CA ILE A 509 26.60 -15.22 16.67
C ILE A 509 27.44 -14.65 17.84
N LYS A 510 27.45 -13.33 18.04
CA LYS A 510 28.16 -12.70 19.17
C LYS A 510 27.61 -13.15 20.53
N TYR A 511 26.30 -13.36 20.63
CA TYR A 511 25.66 -13.81 21.87
C TYR A 511 25.95 -15.29 22.13
N ILE A 512 26.02 -16.12 21.08
CA ILE A 512 26.48 -17.51 21.19
C ILE A 512 27.94 -17.55 21.65
N GLN A 513 28.81 -16.71 21.06
CA GLN A 513 30.22 -16.61 21.44
C GLN A 513 30.39 -16.22 22.91
N TRP A 514 29.64 -15.23 23.39
CA TRP A 514 29.64 -14.82 24.79
C TRP A 514 29.24 -15.97 25.72
N ALA A 515 28.10 -16.60 25.45
CA ALA A 515 27.60 -17.69 26.28
C ALA A 515 28.59 -18.86 26.32
N HIS A 516 29.20 -19.19 25.18
CA HIS A 516 30.24 -20.22 25.11
C HIS A 516 31.50 -19.84 25.90
N GLN A 517 31.98 -18.60 25.81
CA GLN A 517 33.15 -18.12 26.56
C GLN A 517 32.93 -18.18 28.09
N LYS A 518 31.70 -17.99 28.55
CA LYS A 518 31.31 -18.12 29.96
C LYS A 518 31.03 -19.57 30.38
N GLY A 519 31.05 -20.52 29.45
CA GLY A 519 30.76 -21.93 29.70
C GLY A 519 29.27 -22.23 29.93
N TYR A 520 28.37 -21.38 29.45
CA TYR A 520 26.94 -21.59 29.53
C TYR A 520 26.44 -22.58 28.47
N GLY A 521 25.35 -23.28 28.78
CA GLY A 521 24.60 -24.02 27.76
C GLY A 521 23.94 -23.03 26.79
N VAL A 522 23.82 -23.40 25.52
CA VAL A 522 23.14 -22.55 24.51
C VAL A 522 22.11 -23.39 23.78
N VAL A 523 20.91 -22.85 23.62
CA VAL A 523 19.86 -23.36 22.74
C VAL A 523 19.49 -22.24 21.78
N ASP A 524 19.70 -22.47 20.50
CA ASP A 524 19.49 -21.52 19.41
C ASP A 524 18.31 -21.97 18.54
N ILE A 525 17.30 -21.12 18.41
CA ILE A 525 16.03 -21.37 17.73
C ILE A 525 15.86 -20.33 16.61
N ASN A 526 15.89 -20.78 15.36
CA ASN A 526 15.64 -19.93 14.19
C ASN A 526 14.16 -19.98 13.77
N ALA A 527 13.48 -18.84 13.68
CA ALA A 527 12.11 -18.74 13.22
C ALA A 527 12.08 -18.55 11.68
N PRO A 528 11.54 -19.46 10.87
CA PRO A 528 11.44 -19.24 9.43
C PRO A 528 10.43 -18.13 9.13
N ALA A 529 10.73 -17.21 8.20
CA ALA A 529 9.83 -16.12 7.84
C ALA A 529 8.66 -16.58 6.94
N VAL A 530 8.87 -17.65 6.16
CA VAL A 530 7.88 -18.27 5.27
C VAL A 530 8.15 -19.78 5.22
N PHE A 531 7.10 -20.60 5.21
CA PHE A 531 7.22 -22.05 5.00
C PHE A 531 7.59 -22.37 3.54
N THR A 532 8.46 -23.37 3.35
CA THR A 532 8.98 -23.69 2.01
C THR A 532 8.02 -24.54 1.17
N ASP A 533 7.11 -25.26 1.83
CA ASP A 533 6.15 -26.14 1.15
C ASP A 533 4.82 -25.43 0.86
N GLN A 534 4.31 -25.57 -0.37
CA GLN A 534 3.08 -24.92 -0.84
C GLN A 534 1.82 -25.34 -0.05
N GLU A 535 1.84 -26.51 0.61
CA GLU A 535 0.75 -26.97 1.47
C GLU A 535 0.65 -26.19 2.79
N ASP A 536 1.67 -25.41 3.15
CA ASP A 536 1.77 -24.63 4.38
C ASP A 536 1.51 -23.12 4.17
N GLU A 537 1.14 -22.67 2.97
CA GLU A 537 0.88 -21.25 2.61
C GLU A 537 -0.28 -20.57 3.39
N GLY A 538 -0.96 -21.29 4.29
CA GLY A 538 -1.99 -20.76 5.19
C GLY A 538 -1.62 -20.73 6.68
N TYR A 539 -0.42 -21.19 7.06
CA TYR A 539 -0.04 -21.29 8.47
C TYR A 539 0.49 -19.97 9.04
N ASN A 540 0.04 -19.63 10.26
CA ASN A 540 0.57 -18.48 10.98
C ASN A 540 1.95 -18.83 11.56
N VAL A 541 3.00 -18.24 10.99
CA VAL A 541 4.40 -18.39 11.42
C VAL A 541 4.57 -18.14 12.92
N GLN A 542 3.89 -17.12 13.45
CA GLN A 542 4.01 -16.74 14.85
C GLN A 542 3.39 -17.79 15.77
N ALA A 543 2.26 -18.38 15.39
CA ALA A 543 1.65 -19.47 16.14
C ALA A 543 2.55 -20.71 16.17
N ALA A 544 3.14 -21.06 15.01
CA ALA A 544 4.08 -22.19 14.92
C ALA A 544 5.35 -21.97 15.76
N LEU A 545 5.82 -20.72 15.87
CA LEU A 545 6.95 -20.37 16.73
C LEU A 545 6.57 -20.45 18.21
N GLN A 546 5.39 -19.99 18.60
CA GLN A 546 4.88 -20.10 19.97
C GLN A 546 4.83 -21.57 20.42
N ASP A 547 4.26 -22.45 19.58
CA ASP A 547 4.22 -23.88 19.84
C ASP A 547 5.63 -24.50 19.92
N LEU A 548 6.57 -24.05 19.08
CA LEU A 548 7.95 -24.50 19.14
C LEU A 548 8.63 -24.13 20.46
N CYS A 549 8.49 -22.88 20.91
CA CYS A 549 9.08 -22.43 22.16
C CYS A 549 8.52 -23.23 23.34
N LEU A 550 7.20 -23.42 23.41
CA LEU A 550 6.57 -24.25 24.43
C LEU A 550 7.09 -25.69 24.39
N TYR A 551 7.18 -26.30 23.20
CA TYR A 551 7.70 -27.64 23.03
C TYR A 551 9.14 -27.77 23.54
N VAL A 552 10.02 -26.84 23.18
CA VAL A 552 11.43 -26.85 23.60
C VAL A 552 11.54 -26.68 25.12
N TRP A 553 10.69 -25.84 25.71
CA TRP A 553 10.64 -25.71 27.17
C TRP A 553 10.23 -27.01 27.85
N ASP A 554 9.06 -27.55 27.48
CA ASP A 554 8.44 -28.70 28.16
C ASP A 554 9.28 -29.99 28.01
N ASN A 555 9.96 -30.18 26.88
CA ASN A 555 10.67 -31.42 26.56
C ASN A 555 12.18 -31.37 26.84
N TYR A 556 12.78 -30.18 26.97
CA TYR A 556 14.23 -30.04 27.09
C TYR A 556 14.67 -29.09 28.20
N LEU A 557 14.14 -27.87 28.24
CA LEU A 557 14.66 -26.86 29.17
C LEU A 557 14.18 -27.12 30.60
N ASP A 558 12.89 -27.40 30.79
CA ASP A 558 12.34 -27.60 32.13
C ASP A 558 12.91 -28.86 32.80
N LEU A 559 13.26 -29.87 32.00
CA LEU A 559 13.89 -31.12 32.43
C LEU A 559 15.41 -30.99 32.70
N SER A 560 16.03 -29.85 32.40
CA SER A 560 17.47 -29.64 32.61
C SER A 560 17.81 -29.31 34.07
N ASP A 561 19.09 -29.48 34.44
CA ASP A 561 19.65 -29.09 35.74
C ASP A 561 19.87 -27.57 35.87
N ALA A 562 19.58 -26.80 34.82
CA ALA A 562 19.85 -25.37 34.77
C ALA A 562 19.01 -24.59 35.79
N ARG A 563 19.64 -23.75 36.59
CA ARG A 563 18.95 -22.87 37.57
C ARG A 563 18.73 -21.47 37.05
N ASN A 564 19.48 -21.09 36.01
CA ASN A 564 19.50 -19.75 35.45
C ASN A 564 19.28 -19.82 33.93
N PHE A 565 18.21 -19.21 33.44
CA PHE A 565 17.92 -19.04 32.03
C PHE A 565 17.99 -17.57 31.63
N VAL A 566 18.59 -17.32 30.47
CA VAL A 566 18.57 -16.01 29.79
C VAL A 566 17.92 -16.20 28.43
N PHE A 567 16.84 -15.48 28.17
CA PHE A 567 16.19 -15.46 26.87
C PHE A 567 16.66 -14.26 26.06
N VAL A 568 17.01 -14.48 24.80
CA VAL A 568 17.38 -13.45 23.84
C VAL A 568 16.52 -13.61 22.59
N GLY A 569 15.52 -12.76 22.43
CA GLY A 569 14.68 -12.71 21.24
C GLY A 569 15.14 -11.67 20.24
N VAL A 570 15.12 -11.97 18.95
CA VAL A 570 15.48 -11.04 17.86
C VAL A 570 14.37 -10.99 16.81
N GLY A 571 13.82 -9.79 16.60
CA GLY A 571 12.83 -9.50 15.56
C GLY A 571 11.40 -9.97 15.89
N GLU A 572 10.68 -10.48 14.90
CA GLU A 572 9.31 -11.00 15.10
C GLU A 572 9.34 -12.28 15.97
N ALA A 573 10.46 -13.00 15.96
CA ALA A 573 10.70 -14.14 16.81
C ALA A 573 10.65 -13.82 18.32
N CYS A 574 10.73 -12.54 18.71
CA CYS A 574 10.51 -12.11 20.09
C CYS A 574 9.16 -12.61 20.64
N GLY A 575 8.10 -12.64 19.83
CA GLY A 575 6.80 -13.07 20.34
C GLY A 575 6.71 -14.55 20.71
N GLY A 576 7.61 -15.41 20.23
CA GLY A 576 7.69 -16.81 20.64
C GLY A 576 8.08 -16.98 22.11
N HIS A 577 9.19 -16.35 22.52
CA HIS A 577 9.64 -16.46 23.91
C HIS A 577 8.80 -15.58 24.87
N VAL A 578 8.30 -14.41 24.44
CA VAL A 578 7.38 -13.60 25.27
C VAL A 578 6.09 -14.38 25.56
N TYR A 579 5.59 -15.14 24.59
CA TYR A 579 4.46 -16.03 24.78
C TYR A 579 4.79 -17.14 25.79
N LEU A 580 5.92 -17.83 25.63
CA LEU A 580 6.40 -18.84 26.59
C LEU A 580 6.38 -18.32 28.04
N LEU A 581 6.97 -17.14 28.28
CA LEU A 581 7.08 -16.53 29.61
C LEU A 581 5.73 -16.24 30.27
N GLY A 582 4.66 -16.04 29.48
CA GLY A 582 3.29 -15.87 29.99
C GLY A 582 2.51 -17.17 30.22
N HIS A 583 2.98 -18.29 29.68
CA HIS A 583 2.26 -19.57 29.61
C HIS A 583 2.90 -20.70 30.42
N ARG A 584 4.10 -20.49 30.96
CA ARG A 584 4.84 -21.46 31.80
C ARG A 584 5.36 -20.80 33.07
N GLU A 585 5.61 -21.60 34.10
CA GLU A 585 6.12 -21.10 35.36
C GLU A 585 7.64 -20.91 35.27
N VAL A 586 8.05 -19.69 34.98
CA VAL A 586 9.43 -19.35 34.59
C VAL A 586 10.20 -18.55 35.64
N ARG A 587 9.50 -17.94 36.61
CA ARG A 587 10.04 -16.89 37.49
C ARG A 587 11.19 -17.34 38.38
N GLU A 588 11.20 -18.60 38.80
CA GLU A 588 12.24 -19.13 39.68
C GLU A 588 13.57 -19.35 38.97
N ARG A 589 13.52 -19.60 37.65
CA ARG A 589 14.68 -20.04 36.85
C ARG A 589 15.10 -19.04 35.78
N VAL A 590 14.22 -18.17 35.29
CA VAL A 590 14.56 -17.15 34.29
C VAL A 590 15.07 -15.88 34.98
N ARG A 591 16.28 -15.45 34.61
CA ARG A 591 16.94 -14.26 35.17
C ARG A 591 16.79 -13.04 34.26
N ALA A 592 16.83 -13.23 32.95
CA ALA A 592 16.71 -12.13 32.00
C ALA A 592 15.92 -12.53 30.75
N ALA A 593 15.08 -11.61 30.27
CA ALA A 593 14.31 -11.71 29.04
C ALA A 593 14.59 -10.51 28.13
N ILE A 594 15.51 -10.68 27.19
CA ILE A 594 15.94 -9.63 26.26
C ILE A 594 15.16 -9.76 24.96
N ALA A 595 14.64 -8.65 24.43
CA ALA A 595 13.95 -8.62 23.15
C ALA A 595 14.46 -7.46 22.28
N PHE A 596 15.09 -7.80 21.15
CA PHE A 596 15.47 -6.86 20.11
C PHE A 596 14.33 -6.73 19.11
N ALA A 597 13.42 -5.77 19.33
CA ALA A 597 12.28 -5.54 18.44
C ALA A 597 12.66 -4.64 17.25
N GLY A 598 13.59 -3.69 17.41
CA GLY A 598 13.96 -2.76 16.33
C GLY A 598 12.74 -1.97 15.84
N ALA A 599 12.44 -2.03 14.54
CA ALA A 599 11.24 -1.44 13.93
C ALA A 599 10.05 -2.42 13.83
N LYS A 600 10.22 -3.68 14.28
CA LYS A 600 9.22 -4.76 14.26
C LYS A 600 8.30 -4.72 15.48
N THR A 601 7.26 -5.55 15.47
CA THR A 601 6.20 -5.54 16.49
C THR A 601 6.73 -5.86 17.89
N VAL A 602 6.32 -5.06 18.89
CA VAL A 602 6.57 -5.35 20.31
C VAL A 602 5.42 -6.16 20.90
N PHE A 603 5.72 -7.37 21.36
CA PHE A 603 4.71 -8.28 21.88
C PHE A 603 4.41 -8.04 23.37
N PRO A 604 3.13 -7.96 23.77
CA PRO A 604 2.77 -7.91 25.18
C PRO A 604 2.81 -9.32 25.79
N ILE A 605 3.25 -9.42 27.05
CA ILE A 605 3.04 -10.61 27.85
C ILE A 605 1.54 -10.73 28.18
N VAL A 606 0.99 -11.94 27.99
CA VAL A 606 -0.40 -12.26 28.33
C VAL A 606 -0.39 -13.22 29.51
N PRO A 607 -0.84 -12.79 30.70
CA PRO A 607 -0.90 -13.66 31.87
C PRO A 607 -2.01 -14.70 31.70
N ILE A 608 -1.64 -15.99 31.74
CA ILE A 608 -2.64 -17.08 31.85
C ILE A 608 -2.72 -17.61 33.27
N MET A 609 -1.58 -17.74 33.96
CA MET A 609 -1.51 -18.41 35.26
C MET A 609 -1.45 -17.46 36.45
N ASP A 610 -0.81 -16.28 36.29
CA ASP A 610 -0.53 -15.37 37.41
C ASP A 610 -0.62 -13.90 36.98
N GLU A 611 -1.36 -13.09 37.73
CA GLU A 611 -1.50 -11.65 37.53
C GLU A 611 -0.17 -10.88 37.78
N PHE A 612 0.72 -11.41 38.63
CA PHE A 612 2.00 -10.79 38.98
C PHE A 612 3.09 -10.94 37.91
N ILE A 613 2.88 -11.79 36.88
CA ILE A 613 3.87 -12.01 35.82
C ILE A 613 4.18 -10.72 35.05
N THR A 614 3.23 -9.78 34.98
CA THR A 614 3.42 -8.50 34.28
C THR A 614 4.46 -7.63 34.99
N ASP A 615 4.44 -7.58 36.32
CA ASP A 615 5.41 -6.81 37.10
C ASP A 615 6.78 -7.50 37.12
N TRP A 616 6.80 -8.83 37.18
CA TRP A 616 8.03 -9.61 37.02
C TRP A 616 8.67 -9.36 35.66
N TYR A 617 7.89 -9.48 34.58
CA TYR A 617 8.37 -9.27 33.21
C TYR A 617 8.91 -7.85 33.02
N TYR A 618 8.21 -6.83 33.54
CA TYR A 618 8.72 -5.45 33.48
C TYR A 618 10.08 -5.27 34.15
N LYS A 619 10.37 -5.98 35.25
CA LYS A 619 11.65 -5.88 35.96
C LYS A 619 12.77 -6.71 35.32
N ASN A 620 12.43 -7.90 34.83
CA ASN A 620 13.40 -8.91 34.35
C ASN A 620 13.55 -8.89 32.82
N SER A 621 12.96 -7.91 32.11
CA SER A 621 13.08 -7.79 30.66
C SER A 621 13.81 -6.53 30.23
N LEU A 622 14.44 -6.60 29.07
CA LEU A 622 15.01 -5.46 28.36
C LEU A 622 14.52 -5.50 26.91
N VAL A 623 13.65 -4.56 26.54
CA VAL A 623 13.03 -4.54 25.21
C VAL A 623 13.53 -3.34 24.41
N LEU A 624 14.31 -3.59 23.37
CA LEU A 624 15.02 -2.57 22.60
C LEU A 624 14.30 -2.28 21.27
N THR A 625 13.96 -1.01 21.05
CA THR A 625 13.24 -0.55 19.85
C THR A 625 14.00 0.56 19.12
N SER A 626 13.74 0.68 17.82
CA SER A 626 14.26 1.78 17.00
C SER A 626 13.55 3.10 17.33
N SER A 627 14.23 4.22 17.07
CA SER A 627 13.68 5.56 17.30
C SER A 627 12.39 5.84 16.53
N ASN A 628 12.24 5.18 15.38
CA ASN A 628 11.16 5.38 14.42
C ASN A 628 10.02 4.36 14.61
N HIS A 629 10.08 3.53 15.65
CA HIS A 629 9.06 2.53 15.91
C HIS A 629 7.68 3.18 16.19
N PRO A 630 6.55 2.66 15.63
CA PRO A 630 5.22 3.27 15.74
C PRO A 630 4.72 3.54 17.17
N MET A 631 5.25 2.78 18.14
CA MET A 631 4.95 2.99 19.57
C MET A 631 5.34 4.39 20.08
N TRP A 632 6.27 5.07 19.41
CA TRP A 632 6.76 6.39 19.80
C TRP A 632 6.01 7.56 19.12
N GLU A 633 5.06 7.28 18.22
CA GLU A 633 4.32 8.34 17.54
C GLU A 633 3.44 9.15 18.51
N GLN A 634 3.40 10.47 18.30
CA GLN A 634 2.67 11.41 19.17
C GLN A 634 1.15 11.19 19.16
N SER A 635 0.62 10.59 18.09
CA SER A 635 -0.78 10.13 17.96
C SER A 635 -1.19 9.16 19.08
N ASN A 636 -0.24 8.40 19.64
CA ASN A 636 -0.46 7.49 20.77
C ASN A 636 -0.38 8.18 22.14
N GLY A 637 -0.34 9.52 22.18
CA GLY A 637 -0.50 10.31 23.39
C GLY A 637 0.75 10.43 24.26
N GLY A 638 1.95 10.13 23.72
CA GLY A 638 3.24 10.36 24.40
C GLY A 638 3.39 9.65 25.76
N LYS A 639 2.57 8.63 26.04
CA LYS A 639 2.61 7.88 27.29
C LYS A 639 3.70 6.82 27.22
N ASN A 640 4.40 6.62 28.32
CA ASN A 640 5.36 5.51 28.46
C ASN A 640 4.67 4.17 28.14
N PRO A 641 5.38 3.23 27.48
CA PRO A 641 4.86 1.90 27.20
C PRO A 641 4.33 1.23 28.47
N ARG A 642 3.20 0.51 28.34
CA ARG A 642 2.60 -0.21 29.49
C ARG A 642 3.53 -1.33 29.94
N LYS A 643 3.53 -1.63 31.25
CA LYS A 643 4.36 -2.70 31.85
C LYS A 643 4.28 -4.06 31.15
N LYS A 644 3.12 -4.40 30.57
CA LYS A 644 2.93 -5.64 29.79
C LYS A 644 3.86 -5.78 28.58
N TYR A 645 4.47 -4.71 28.11
CA TYR A 645 5.45 -4.74 27.02
C TYR A 645 6.90 -4.89 27.50
N GLY A 646 7.12 -5.05 28.82
CA GLY A 646 8.45 -5.12 29.41
C GLY A 646 9.07 -3.74 29.62
N ASN A 647 10.36 -3.71 29.96
CA ASN A 647 11.14 -2.47 30.05
C ASN A 647 11.55 -2.00 28.65
N VAL A 648 10.67 -1.25 28.00
CA VAL A 648 10.89 -0.78 26.63
C VAL A 648 11.81 0.44 26.62
N GLN A 649 12.95 0.30 25.95
CA GLN A 649 13.92 1.38 25.73
C GLN A 649 13.97 1.78 24.25
N LYS A 650 14.10 3.09 24.05
CA LYS A 650 14.28 3.70 22.73
C LYS A 650 15.77 3.79 22.43
N THR A 651 16.17 3.40 21.23
CA THR A 651 17.56 3.47 20.75
C THR A 651 17.65 4.30 19.48
N GLU A 652 18.87 4.72 19.14
CA GLU A 652 19.24 5.47 17.94
C GLU A 652 19.44 4.61 16.70
N TYR A 653 19.46 3.28 16.86
CA TYR A 653 19.73 2.34 15.78
C TYR A 653 18.48 2.10 14.91
N GLU A 654 18.67 2.10 13.60
CA GLU A 654 17.58 1.90 12.63
C GLU A 654 17.46 0.44 12.22
N THR A 655 18.60 -0.25 12.03
CA THR A 655 18.63 -1.66 11.61
C THR A 655 18.78 -2.61 12.80
N MET A 656 18.33 -3.85 12.63
CA MET A 656 18.44 -4.90 13.66
C MET A 656 19.90 -5.22 13.99
N ASN A 657 20.73 -5.35 12.95
CA ASN A 657 22.15 -5.65 13.09
C ASN A 657 22.93 -4.55 13.83
N GLU A 658 22.68 -3.28 13.52
CA GLU A 658 23.27 -2.17 14.28
C GLU A 658 22.82 -2.18 15.74
N LEU A 659 21.55 -2.50 15.99
CA LEU A 659 21.01 -2.59 17.34
C LEU A 659 21.69 -3.71 18.15
N LEU A 660 21.80 -4.92 17.59
CA LEU A 660 22.48 -6.06 18.21
C LEU A 660 23.94 -5.73 18.53
N ILE A 661 24.66 -5.12 17.58
CA ILE A 661 26.08 -4.79 17.75
C ILE A 661 26.26 -3.63 18.75
N GLY A 662 25.45 -2.58 18.62
CA GLY A 662 25.58 -1.34 19.38
C GLY A 662 25.14 -1.45 20.83
N LYS A 663 24.18 -2.34 21.13
CA LYS A 663 23.70 -2.62 22.50
C LYS A 663 24.29 -3.86 23.13
N TYR A 664 25.28 -4.47 22.49
CA TYR A 664 25.93 -5.69 22.98
C TYR A 664 26.40 -5.56 24.45
N SER A 665 27.20 -4.55 24.78
CA SER A 665 27.74 -4.38 26.14
C SER A 665 26.66 -4.16 27.20
N ASP A 666 25.65 -3.33 26.88
CA ASP A 666 24.54 -3.03 27.79
C ASP A 666 23.71 -4.29 28.08
N VAL A 667 23.47 -5.10 27.05
CA VAL A 667 22.66 -6.32 27.14
C VAL A 667 23.38 -7.42 27.92
N ILE A 668 24.69 -7.59 27.69
CA ILE A 668 25.47 -8.57 28.47
C ILE A 668 25.53 -8.16 29.95
N ALA A 669 25.74 -6.87 30.25
CA ALA A 669 25.72 -6.40 31.63
C ALA A 669 24.38 -6.69 32.32
N PHE A 670 23.26 -6.42 31.64
CA PHE A 670 21.92 -6.74 32.15
C PHE A 670 21.70 -8.24 32.35
N ALA A 671 22.19 -9.09 31.43
CA ALA A 671 22.06 -10.53 31.55
C ALA A 671 22.87 -11.12 32.72
N GLU A 672 24.02 -10.52 33.04
CA GLU A 672 24.93 -11.03 34.07
C GLU A 672 24.58 -10.57 35.49
N GLU A 673 23.96 -9.39 35.66
CA GLU A 673 23.61 -8.79 36.97
C GLU A 673 22.90 -9.80 37.90
N ASP A 674 21.77 -10.35 37.45
CA ASP A 674 20.97 -11.29 38.27
C ASP A 674 21.58 -12.71 38.35
N ILE A 675 22.45 -13.09 37.40
CA ILE A 675 23.14 -14.38 37.44
C ILE A 675 24.19 -14.36 38.56
N GLU A 676 24.96 -13.28 38.66
CA GLU A 676 26.02 -13.12 39.67
C GLU A 676 25.42 -12.97 41.08
N GLU A 677 24.32 -12.23 41.25
CA GLU A 677 23.60 -12.14 42.53
C GLU A 677 23.16 -13.53 43.03
N SER A 678 22.57 -14.35 42.16
CA SER A 678 22.15 -15.72 42.52
C SER A 678 23.31 -16.64 42.92
N SER A 679 24.50 -16.45 42.33
CA SER A 679 25.69 -17.23 42.66
C SER A 679 26.29 -16.83 44.01
N SER A 680 26.14 -15.57 44.40
CA SER A 680 26.63 -15.02 45.67
C SER A 680 25.78 -15.45 46.87
N GLU A 681 24.46 -15.58 46.71
CA GLU A 681 23.56 -16.10 47.76
C GLU A 681 23.81 -17.60 48.06
N GLU A 682 24.32 -18.37 47.09
CA GLU A 682 24.68 -19.78 47.28
C GLU A 682 26.01 -19.97 48.02
N GLU A 683 27.00 -19.07 47.84
CA GLU A 683 28.26 -19.14 48.60
C GLU A 683 28.06 -18.80 50.09
N ASP A 684 27.07 -17.96 50.43
CA ASP A 684 26.75 -17.60 51.81
C ASP A 684 25.84 -18.64 52.51
N ALA A 685 25.22 -19.54 51.75
CA ALA A 685 24.39 -20.65 52.23
C ALA A 685 25.21 -21.94 52.49
N GLY A 686 26.30 -21.86 53.24
CA GLY A 686 27.08 -23.02 53.70
C GLY A 686 26.30 -23.93 54.67
N PRO A 687 26.60 -25.25 54.74
CA PRO A 687 25.72 -26.24 55.34
C PRO A 687 25.95 -26.34 56.86
N ASP A 688 25.54 -25.35 57.64
CA ASP A 688 25.57 -25.52 59.10
C ASP A 688 24.62 -24.60 59.87
N ARG A 689 23.30 -24.71 59.63
CA ARG A 689 22.29 -24.11 60.54
C ARG A 689 20.88 -24.65 60.38
N LYS A 690 20.70 -25.98 60.39
CA LYS A 690 19.39 -26.59 60.69
C LYS A 690 19.52 -27.74 61.68
N ARG A 691 19.66 -27.40 62.96
CA ARG A 691 19.24 -28.27 64.06
C ARG A 691 18.76 -27.43 65.23
N LEU A 692 17.60 -27.84 65.77
CA LEU A 692 16.96 -27.41 67.02
C LEU A 692 15.98 -26.23 66.88
N LYS A 693 14.70 -26.52 66.61
CA LYS A 693 13.69 -26.81 67.66
C LYS A 693 12.31 -27.03 67.02
N ASN A 694 11.86 -28.29 67.06
CA ASN A 694 10.44 -28.59 67.24
C ASN A 694 10.12 -28.39 68.73
N ASP A 695 8.94 -27.81 69.00
CA ASP A 695 7.83 -28.40 69.77
C ASP A 695 7.19 -27.40 70.76
N GLY A 696 5.85 -27.42 70.84
CA GLY A 696 5.11 -26.84 71.97
C GLY A 696 3.95 -25.91 71.64
N SER A 697 2.75 -26.49 71.52
CA SER A 697 1.43 -25.87 71.62
C SER A 697 1.15 -25.19 72.98
N SER A 698 0.35 -24.11 73.01
CA SER A 698 -0.92 -23.99 73.78
C SER A 698 -1.36 -22.53 73.95
N ASP A 699 -2.53 -22.24 73.38
CA ASP A 699 -3.71 -21.49 73.85
C ASP A 699 -3.68 -20.42 74.99
N GLU A 700 -4.67 -19.52 74.85
CA GLU A 700 -5.27 -18.55 75.79
C GLU A 700 -4.62 -17.16 76.05
N GLY A 701 -5.46 -16.11 75.93
CA GLY A 701 -5.22 -14.82 76.61
C GLY A 701 -5.90 -13.58 76.03
N LEU A 702 -7.10 -13.28 76.50
CA LEU A 702 -7.94 -12.11 76.22
C LEU A 702 -7.30 -10.71 76.42
N VAL A 703 -7.67 -9.78 75.52
CA VAL A 703 -8.34 -8.46 75.74
C VAL A 703 -7.93 -7.63 76.98
N ASP A 704 -7.28 -6.45 76.79
CA ASP A 704 -7.94 -5.12 76.88
C ASP A 704 -6.97 -3.93 76.77
N GLY A 705 -7.45 -2.86 76.09
CA GLY A 705 -7.21 -1.43 76.33
C GLY A 705 -5.80 -0.82 76.42
N VAL A 706 -5.50 0.13 75.51
CA VAL A 706 -5.52 1.60 75.80
C VAL A 706 -5.08 2.37 74.55
N ILE A 707 -5.93 3.31 74.11
CA ILE A 707 -5.72 4.29 73.04
C ILE A 707 -5.31 5.66 73.67
N PRO A 708 -5.05 6.75 72.91
CA PRO A 708 -3.73 7.27 72.56
C PRO A 708 -3.49 8.70 73.14
N THR A 709 -2.37 9.33 72.79
CA THR A 709 -2.35 10.80 72.68
C THR A 709 -1.47 11.25 71.52
N SER A 710 -2.14 11.79 70.52
CA SER A 710 -1.64 12.56 69.39
C SER A 710 -1.39 14.02 69.76
N ALA A 711 -0.51 14.68 69.00
CA ALA A 711 -0.76 15.95 68.26
C ALA A 711 0.29 17.06 68.45
N ALA A 712 0.97 17.39 67.34
CA ALA A 712 1.27 18.71 66.76
C ALA A 712 2.12 18.40 65.50
N ILE A 713 1.69 18.51 64.23
CA ILE A 713 0.94 19.51 63.44
C ILE A 713 1.59 20.91 63.49
N MET A 714 2.46 21.19 62.52
CA MET A 714 2.17 22.08 61.39
C MET A 714 2.91 21.60 60.14
#